data_AF-A0A0C3ENZ8-F1
#
_entry.id   AF-A0A0C3ENZ8-F1
#
_cell.length_a   1.000
_cell.length_b   1.000
_cell.length_c   1.000
_cell.angle_alpha   90.00
_cell.angle_beta   90.00
_cell.angle_gamma   90.00
#
_symmetry.space_group_name_H-M   'P 1'
#
loop_
_entity.id
_entity.type
_entity.pdbx_description
1 polymer ?
#
loop_
_entity_poly.entity_id
_entity_poly.type
_entity_poly.pdbx_seq_one_letter_code
_entity_poly.pdbx_strand_id
1 'polypeptide(L)'
;MPITFDDDDDDGLYPSEDADLIQGYLNSLESQQGSARARSGNSSSPPIDDLTNRLVLNSPRPVTPQPPTNAAGTKRTMIHLSPPYTPTKVRKTSALARAGSNGSVVPPPSNSENLLDPFVIAHCSRVQTLLDRKRLAWGTIFELARGVTHGAWCWDRMTEELLDQLSGTNVDAAARVHAVMTGRPGNITAATAELWAEYDREQAAIIEHEGRGLGGMGPWHGKDNWYGGRIQQIGRVRKGKGKGSFVIQLEKPEIRRSHRFSRYLGSRRVLQVRVAEELIYQHGDELREFLICHKFILCGRVFIPFHAKEGSVYMAETNQNYGRQCAHYEGDQYRISLARLIRWHNPFNLNSRQPISKWATRWALGVSTSVPTIEFEAANMYLIDDEYVTPPDWGGGKAPAEKTYTDGCGWINGAALTQIMRIMQYPTRPTAVQGRIGGAKGMWVLHPEANEQAVDGSCKIWIRASQKKISLQDPPHSSQRIFELLAPSRVSGPSRLSSQTLVNISHNGVPHGIIKELMTAGLKADIQELTSWDQPDSMLLVWRAIEKAGNVALGRMRRRSTGELRALGLGQLRPLDSQQNEDEDFEMLEEGPSQDFTGRKPFSGQPVTLHEVAMELLQAGFHPMKLKLLFSKLECILTLVIDAYVKDFHVPIPESMEAYIVPDPYGVLNENEIHFRTSEPIIDPTTGAQIDTIAGEVLVWRNPTRLPSDVQKVMAVSHPKLSNYYNVIVFPVKGKYTLASYLGGGDYDGDTVVVTWNKDLVENFRNAGQNKEPLTLKESFEREVEHVKDFDNRLSALPVKEAQQALQKILLLGLAETKVGIYSKFHDLAVYTKGYAHPAAVRLAYMFTTCLDASKTGLRVKKAVFEKDRHEWGTAKPWYVVALETNKGKSYEPNCIKRASEGQPFILDVLVEHGRYLKDKFLEDYERLWTSRTEDETDEDLTRLWRDATTRANQARAAGHTGFASNLEDIKRHVEASYDAYRRTTASTSFKRESSPGSSSTSDPYTAVAREFAHDPTFRTFQMFSSEEVRLLKASLAATKSLMFAFSVAHKDLCAIKARAAGSVAFTNQFAQVMSISRTVARSLARVTAASVDSCVS
;
A
#
# COMPACT_ATOMS: atom_id res chain seq x y z
N MET A 1 -5.01 -46.01 35.02
CA MET A 1 -5.23 -46.63 36.36
C MET A 1 -5.29 -45.52 37.39
N PRO A 2 -6.09 -45.68 38.46
CA PRO A 2 -7.15 -44.69 38.66
C PRO A 2 -7.30 -44.17 40.10
N ILE A 3 -8.07 -43.09 40.23
CA ILE A 3 -9.09 -42.96 41.28
C ILE A 3 -10.39 -42.52 40.58
N THR A 4 -11.50 -43.14 40.96
CA THR A 4 -12.88 -42.86 40.50
C THR A 4 -13.72 -42.39 41.69
N PHE A 5 -14.82 -41.71 41.41
CA PHE A 5 -16.11 -41.63 42.13
C PHE A 5 -16.87 -40.49 41.42
N ASP A 6 -17.85 -40.75 40.54
CA ASP A 6 -19.19 -41.35 40.72
C ASP A 6 -20.24 -40.25 40.99
N ASP A 7 -21.44 -40.45 40.42
CA ASP A 7 -22.52 -39.44 40.31
C ASP A 7 -23.38 -39.31 41.59
N ASP A 8 -24.14 -38.21 41.72
CA ASP A 8 -25.58 -38.21 42.04
C ASP A 8 -26.18 -36.77 41.95
N ASP A 9 -27.52 -36.67 41.98
CA ASP A 9 -28.32 -35.53 41.49
C ASP A 9 -28.60 -34.36 42.47
N ASP A 10 -29.08 -33.26 41.85
CA ASP A 10 -30.25 -32.43 42.24
C ASP A 10 -30.08 -30.98 42.78
N ASP A 11 -31.19 -30.24 42.66
CA ASP A 11 -31.44 -28.79 42.72
C ASP A 11 -30.55 -27.88 43.62
N GLY A 12 -30.09 -26.77 43.03
CA GLY A 12 -29.32 -25.71 43.70
C GLY A 12 -29.43 -24.33 43.02
N LEU A 13 -30.51 -23.59 43.30
CA LEU A 13 -30.74 -22.21 42.83
C LEU A 13 -29.84 -21.16 43.52
N TYR A 14 -29.81 -19.94 42.93
CA TYR A 14 -29.14 -18.68 43.34
C TYR A 14 -27.72 -18.42 42.79
N PRO A 15 -27.36 -17.14 42.51
CA PRO A 15 -28.11 -16.21 41.67
C PRO A 15 -27.21 -15.50 40.62
N SER A 16 -27.80 -15.07 39.50
CA SER A 16 -27.10 -14.27 38.49
C SER A 16 -27.13 -12.77 38.82
N GLU A 17 -25.97 -12.15 38.99
CA GLU A 17 -25.81 -10.70 38.83
C GLU A 17 -25.88 -10.32 37.32
N ASP A 18 -25.95 -9.01 37.01
CA ASP A 18 -26.19 -8.40 35.69
C ASP A 18 -27.62 -8.52 35.11
N ALA A 19 -28.59 -7.88 35.79
CA ALA A 19 -29.95 -7.70 35.29
C ALA A 19 -30.57 -6.30 35.54
N ASP A 20 -29.77 -5.22 35.54
CA ASP A 20 -30.27 -3.88 35.88
C ASP A 20 -29.65 -2.72 35.05
N LEU A 21 -30.05 -2.59 33.77
CA LEU A 21 -29.80 -1.36 32.98
C LEU A 21 -30.68 -1.12 31.72
N ILE A 22 -31.90 -1.67 31.65
CA ILE A 22 -33.00 -1.17 30.79
C ILE A 22 -34.34 -1.43 31.51
N GLN A 23 -34.94 -0.38 32.10
CA GLN A 23 -36.39 -0.06 32.05
C GLN A 23 -36.72 1.27 32.78
N GLY A 24 -36.00 2.36 32.46
CA GLY A 24 -35.98 3.58 33.29
C GLY A 24 -36.40 4.90 32.62
N TYR A 25 -37.16 4.89 31.50
CA TYR A 25 -37.44 6.15 30.76
C TYR A 25 -38.85 6.33 30.16
N LEU A 26 -39.81 5.46 30.47
CA LEU A 26 -41.21 5.60 30.02
C LEU A 26 -42.21 5.18 31.10
N ASN A 27 -42.35 5.99 32.17
CA ASN A 27 -43.54 6.06 33.03
C ASN A 27 -43.40 7.17 34.10
N SER A 28 -43.73 8.43 33.77
CA SER A 28 -43.87 9.50 34.80
C SER A 28 -44.69 10.72 34.33
N LEU A 29 -45.95 10.52 33.95
CA LEU A 29 -47.06 11.49 33.87
C LEU A 29 -48.33 10.62 33.67
N GLU A 30 -49.34 10.57 34.54
CA GLU A 30 -49.67 11.41 35.69
C GLU A 30 -50.11 10.56 36.91
N SER A 31 -49.88 11.05 38.13
CA SER A 31 -50.92 11.16 39.17
C SER A 31 -50.34 11.72 40.47
N GLN A 32 -51.12 12.55 41.17
CA GLN A 32 -50.81 13.01 42.53
C GLN A 32 -51.52 12.10 43.54
N GLN A 33 -50.84 11.67 44.61
CA GLN A 33 -51.35 11.72 45.99
C GLN A 33 -50.37 11.13 47.02
N GLY A 34 -50.39 11.70 48.24
CA GLY A 34 -50.44 10.88 49.44
C GLY A 34 -49.15 10.61 50.25
N SER A 35 -49.01 11.37 51.34
CA SER A 35 -48.48 10.93 52.65
C SER A 35 -47.02 10.47 52.80
N ALA A 36 -46.24 11.32 53.47
CA ALA A 36 -44.96 10.96 54.07
C ALA A 36 -45.08 10.00 55.28
N ARG A 37 -43.96 9.34 55.64
CA ARG A 37 -43.43 9.36 57.02
C ARG A 37 -41.99 8.82 57.08
N ALA A 38 -41.08 9.63 57.61
CA ALA A 38 -39.75 9.20 58.05
C ALA A 38 -39.65 9.34 59.59
N ARG A 39 -38.70 8.62 60.20
CA ARG A 39 -38.23 8.82 61.59
C ARG A 39 -36.71 8.95 61.61
N SER A 40 -36.17 9.53 62.68
CA SER A 40 -34.88 10.23 62.68
C SER A 40 -34.01 9.92 63.91
N GLY A 41 -32.75 10.39 63.85
CA GLY A 41 -31.77 10.44 64.93
C GLY A 41 -30.42 9.83 64.50
N ASN A 42 -29.25 10.36 64.86
CA ASN A 42 -28.88 11.60 65.59
C ASN A 42 -27.40 11.92 65.22
N SER A 43 -26.85 13.14 65.29
CA SER A 43 -27.31 14.49 65.71
C SER A 43 -26.45 15.54 64.93
N SER A 44 -26.29 16.85 65.20
CA SER A 44 -26.58 17.74 66.34
C SER A 44 -26.71 19.22 65.88
N SER A 45 -26.63 20.18 66.82
CA SER A 45 -26.86 21.63 66.68
C SER A 45 -26.05 22.37 67.77
N PRO A 46 -26.12 23.72 67.99
CA PRO A 46 -26.78 24.85 67.28
C PRO A 46 -25.73 25.93 66.89
N PRO A 47 -25.97 27.26 66.67
CA PRO A 47 -27.19 28.12 66.59
C PRO A 47 -27.22 29.02 65.29
N ILE A 48 -28.03 30.08 65.02
CA ILE A 48 -29.44 30.56 65.25
C ILE A 48 -29.69 31.77 64.27
N ASP A 49 -30.97 32.15 63.98
CA ASP A 49 -31.48 33.42 63.37
C ASP A 49 -31.14 33.82 61.90
N ASP A 50 -31.98 34.51 61.08
CA ASP A 50 -33.45 34.77 61.11
C ASP A 50 -34.01 35.32 59.73
N LEU A 51 -35.34 35.42 59.59
CA LEU A 51 -36.19 36.32 58.76
C LEU A 51 -36.17 36.33 57.18
N THR A 52 -37.05 35.48 56.63
CA THR A 52 -38.16 35.82 55.66
C THR A 52 -37.98 36.45 54.24
N ASN A 53 -38.73 35.84 53.30
CA ASN A 53 -39.59 36.44 52.25
C ASN A 53 -39.01 37.36 51.14
N ARG A 54 -39.09 36.89 49.87
CA ARG A 54 -40.15 37.30 48.91
C ARG A 54 -40.20 36.44 47.62
N LEU A 55 -41.38 36.34 47.03
CA LEU A 55 -41.68 35.74 45.73
C LEU A 55 -41.88 36.82 44.66
N VAL A 56 -41.69 36.48 43.36
CA VAL A 56 -42.69 36.62 42.25
C VAL A 56 -42.01 36.39 40.88
N LEU A 57 -42.78 35.89 39.90
CA LEU A 57 -42.35 35.58 38.53
C LEU A 57 -42.75 36.68 37.53
N ASN A 58 -42.09 36.79 36.36
CA ASN A 58 -42.64 36.34 35.06
C ASN A 58 -41.90 36.85 33.80
N SER A 59 -42.14 36.15 32.69
CA SER A 59 -41.69 36.45 31.32
C SER A 59 -42.65 37.39 30.56
N PRO A 60 -42.25 37.92 29.39
CA PRO A 60 -43.17 38.43 28.36
C PRO A 60 -43.23 37.55 27.08
N ARG A 61 -44.30 37.73 26.28
CA ARG A 61 -44.55 37.13 24.94
C ARG A 61 -45.13 38.21 23.97
N PRO A 62 -45.21 37.96 22.65
CA PRO A 62 -45.38 39.01 21.62
C PRO A 62 -46.85 39.32 21.21
N VAL A 63 -47.04 40.39 20.42
CA VAL A 63 -48.33 40.88 19.86
C VAL A 63 -48.17 41.48 18.44
N THR A 64 -49.23 41.44 17.61
CA THR A 64 -49.41 42.15 16.31
C THR A 64 -50.85 42.69 16.18
N PRO A 65 -51.10 43.80 15.44
CA PRO A 65 -51.99 43.76 14.25
C PRO A 65 -51.65 44.78 13.11
N GLN A 66 -52.60 45.03 12.18
CA GLN A 66 -52.49 45.72 10.85
C GLN A 66 -53.27 47.10 10.78
N PRO A 67 -53.77 47.61 9.62
CA PRO A 67 -53.15 48.36 8.48
C PRO A 67 -53.75 49.80 8.30
N PRO A 68 -53.53 50.61 7.20
CA PRO A 68 -54.35 50.53 5.95
C PRO A 68 -53.84 51.15 4.59
N THR A 69 -54.46 50.73 3.46
CA THR A 69 -54.84 51.46 2.19
C THR A 69 -53.90 52.20 1.18
N ASN A 70 -53.98 51.75 -0.11
CA ASN A 70 -54.22 52.50 -1.40
C ASN A 70 -53.18 53.46 -2.04
N ALA A 71 -53.09 53.65 -3.39
CA ALA A 71 -53.67 52.94 -4.57
C ALA A 71 -53.02 53.34 -5.94
N ALA A 72 -53.31 52.54 -6.99
CA ALA A 72 -53.12 52.74 -8.47
C ALA A 72 -51.67 52.84 -9.02
N GLY A 73 -51.31 52.28 -10.20
CA GLY A 73 -52.00 51.51 -11.25
C GLY A 73 -50.94 50.91 -12.24
N THR A 74 -51.18 50.35 -13.44
CA THR A 74 -52.35 50.07 -14.31
C THR A 74 -51.98 48.89 -15.28
N LYS A 75 -52.90 48.39 -16.13
CA LYS A 75 -52.77 47.11 -16.92
C LYS A 75 -52.37 47.28 -18.40
N ARG A 76 -51.79 46.22 -19.01
CA ARG A 76 -52.17 45.73 -20.37
C ARG A 76 -51.76 44.26 -20.64
N THR A 77 -52.17 43.72 -21.80
CA THR A 77 -52.38 42.29 -22.13
C THR A 77 -52.28 42.08 -23.67
N MET A 78 -52.23 40.89 -24.30
CA MET A 78 -52.42 39.45 -23.91
C MET A 78 -51.83 38.51 -25.01
N ILE A 79 -51.73 37.18 -24.74
CA ILE A 79 -51.71 36.06 -25.75
C ILE A 79 -50.41 35.97 -26.59
N HIS A 80 -49.82 34.83 -27.04
CA HIS A 80 -50.30 33.49 -27.49
C HIS A 80 -49.29 32.34 -27.18
N LEU A 81 -49.69 31.06 -27.34
CA LEU A 81 -48.82 29.85 -27.41
C LEU A 81 -48.57 29.46 -28.90
N SER A 82 -47.70 28.54 -29.37
CA SER A 82 -47.15 27.24 -28.88
C SER A 82 -45.85 26.89 -29.70
N PRO A 83 -45.51 25.62 -30.01
CA PRO A 83 -44.89 24.50 -29.25
C PRO A 83 -43.40 24.26 -29.72
N PRO A 84 -42.66 23.13 -29.52
CA PRO A 84 -43.08 21.80 -29.03
C PRO A 84 -42.12 20.92 -28.17
N TYR A 85 -42.66 19.75 -27.81
CA TYR A 85 -42.05 18.45 -27.46
C TYR A 85 -41.24 18.23 -26.16
N THR A 86 -41.97 17.70 -25.17
CA THR A 86 -41.56 16.82 -24.05
C THR A 86 -41.18 15.40 -24.55
N PRO A 87 -40.57 14.48 -23.74
CA PRO A 87 -40.97 14.08 -22.37
C PRO A 87 -39.76 13.89 -21.40
N THR A 88 -39.85 13.37 -20.16
CA THR A 88 -40.96 12.76 -19.38
C THR A 88 -40.79 13.10 -17.88
N LYS A 89 -41.88 13.07 -17.08
CA LYS A 89 -41.82 12.90 -15.61
C LYS A 89 -42.95 11.99 -15.11
N VAL A 90 -42.68 11.19 -14.07
CA VAL A 90 -43.70 10.37 -13.38
C VAL A 90 -44.53 11.23 -12.43
N ARG A 91 -45.77 10.79 -12.15
CA ARG A 91 -46.91 11.62 -11.73
C ARG A 91 -47.24 11.46 -10.25
N LYS A 92 -47.53 12.56 -9.55
CA LYS A 92 -48.22 12.55 -8.24
C LYS A 92 -49.71 12.31 -8.42
N THR A 93 -50.33 11.57 -7.51
CA THR A 93 -51.79 11.47 -7.36
C THR A 93 -52.19 11.59 -5.88
N SER A 94 -53.38 12.13 -5.63
CA SER A 94 -53.92 12.37 -4.28
C SER A 94 -55.43 12.49 -4.34
N ALA A 95 -56.15 11.73 -3.50
CA ALA A 95 -57.58 11.88 -3.25
C ALA A 95 -57.90 11.40 -1.81
N LEU A 96 -58.99 11.91 -1.23
CA LEU A 96 -59.31 11.75 0.19
C LEU A 96 -60.20 10.53 0.48
N ALA A 97 -60.05 9.99 1.69
CA ALA A 97 -61.16 9.55 2.53
C ALA A 97 -60.89 10.00 3.99
N ARG A 98 -61.95 10.29 4.76
CA ARG A 98 -61.88 10.70 6.19
C ARG A 98 -62.74 9.76 7.04
N ALA A 99 -62.16 9.16 8.08
CA ALA A 99 -62.86 8.71 9.29
C ALA A 99 -61.84 8.29 10.37
N GLY A 100 -62.26 8.26 11.64
CA GLY A 100 -61.54 7.59 12.74
C GLY A 100 -60.55 8.46 13.50
N SER A 101 -60.53 8.28 14.83
CA SER A 101 -59.67 8.99 15.78
C SER A 101 -59.05 8.03 16.79
N ASN A 102 -58.11 8.56 17.57
CA ASN A 102 -57.38 7.91 18.67
C ASN A 102 -56.35 6.87 18.21
N GLY A 103 -55.18 6.89 18.87
CA GLY A 103 -54.03 6.07 18.50
C GLY A 103 -53.66 5.05 19.57
N SER A 104 -52.82 4.11 19.17
CA SER A 104 -51.99 3.30 20.05
C SER A 104 -50.55 3.39 19.57
N VAL A 105 -49.58 3.33 20.48
CA VAL A 105 -48.17 3.19 20.12
C VAL A 105 -47.95 1.74 19.70
N VAL A 106 -47.69 1.51 18.42
CA VAL A 106 -47.33 0.18 17.92
C VAL A 106 -45.87 -0.10 18.32
N PRO A 107 -45.56 -1.21 19.02
CA PRO A 107 -44.20 -1.57 19.38
C PRO A 107 -43.38 -1.93 18.12
N PRO A 108 -42.03 -1.83 18.17
CA PRO A 108 -41.19 -2.17 17.02
C PRO A 108 -41.35 -3.66 16.66
N PRO A 109 -41.49 -4.01 15.36
CA PRO A 109 -41.68 -5.39 14.94
C PRO A 109 -40.43 -6.24 15.21
N SER A 110 -40.66 -7.43 15.76
CA SER A 110 -39.62 -8.40 16.10
C SER A 110 -39.07 -9.14 14.88
N ASN A 111 -37.74 -9.19 14.74
CA ASN A 111 -36.97 -10.19 13.99
C ASN A 111 -37.59 -10.75 12.69
N SER A 112 -37.68 -9.93 11.63
CA SER A 112 -37.67 -10.45 10.26
C SER A 112 -36.91 -9.55 9.27
N GLU A 113 -36.20 -10.25 8.38
CA GLU A 113 -35.75 -9.90 7.02
C GLU A 113 -34.88 -8.64 6.75
N ASN A 114 -33.63 -8.97 6.34
CA ASN A 114 -32.67 -8.08 5.68
C ASN A 114 -33.15 -7.56 4.32
N LEU A 115 -32.77 -6.33 3.99
CA LEU A 115 -33.20 -5.65 2.76
C LEU A 115 -32.06 -5.24 1.79
N LEU A 116 -30.88 -5.87 1.88
CA LEU A 116 -29.97 -6.04 0.74
C LEU A 116 -30.11 -7.46 0.17
N ASP A 117 -29.89 -7.63 -1.13
CA ASP A 117 -30.19 -8.89 -1.83
C ASP A 117 -29.09 -9.94 -1.61
N PRO A 118 -29.43 -11.22 -1.35
CA PRO A 118 -28.44 -12.25 -1.02
C PRO A 118 -27.65 -12.71 -2.25
N PHE A 119 -26.36 -12.39 -2.30
CA PHE A 119 -25.41 -12.97 -3.27
C PHE A 119 -24.61 -14.09 -2.61
N VAL A 120 -24.71 -15.31 -3.14
CA VAL A 120 -23.93 -16.46 -2.65
C VAL A 120 -22.57 -16.51 -3.35
N ILE A 121 -21.48 -16.31 -2.59
CA ILE A 121 -20.12 -16.61 -3.05
C ILE A 121 -19.92 -18.13 -3.03
N ALA A 122 -20.18 -18.75 -1.87
CA ALA A 122 -20.08 -20.19 -1.68
C ALA A 122 -20.87 -20.61 -0.42
N HIS A 123 -21.99 -21.33 -0.59
CA HIS A 123 -22.73 -21.98 0.49
C HIS A 123 -23.65 -23.08 -0.07
N CYS A 124 -23.98 -24.08 0.76
CA CYS A 124 -25.00 -25.09 0.49
C CYS A 124 -25.57 -25.55 1.84
N SER A 125 -26.89 -25.43 2.06
CA SER A 125 -27.51 -25.70 3.36
C SER A 125 -27.28 -27.12 3.86
N ARG A 126 -27.33 -28.13 2.97
CA ARG A 126 -27.04 -29.54 3.31
C ARG A 126 -25.64 -29.71 3.87
N VAL A 127 -24.64 -29.10 3.24
CA VAL A 127 -23.24 -29.20 3.65
C VAL A 127 -22.98 -28.33 4.88
N GLN A 128 -23.61 -27.17 5.00
CA GLN A 128 -23.46 -26.28 6.16
C GLN A 128 -23.77 -27.01 7.47
N THR A 129 -24.88 -27.75 7.53
CA THR A 129 -25.24 -28.57 8.70
C THR A 129 -24.17 -29.61 9.05
N LEU A 130 -23.45 -30.15 8.06
CA LEU A 130 -22.33 -31.07 8.30
C LEU A 130 -21.10 -30.34 8.84
N LEU A 131 -20.74 -29.19 8.25
CA LEU A 131 -19.60 -28.36 8.70
C LEU A 131 -19.79 -27.90 10.16
N ASP A 132 -20.99 -27.36 10.46
CA ASP A 132 -21.36 -26.88 11.79
C ASP A 132 -21.39 -28.03 12.82
N ARG A 133 -21.91 -29.21 12.45
CA ARG A 133 -21.98 -30.40 13.32
C ARG A 133 -20.60 -31.00 13.60
N LYS A 134 -19.71 -31.04 12.60
CA LYS A 134 -18.33 -31.54 12.73
C LYS A 134 -17.37 -30.51 13.34
N ARG A 135 -17.83 -29.26 13.56
CA ARG A 135 -17.05 -28.15 14.15
C ARG A 135 -15.74 -27.87 13.41
N LEU A 136 -15.75 -27.93 12.07
CA LEU A 136 -14.52 -27.78 11.28
C LEU A 136 -13.90 -26.38 11.41
N ALA A 137 -12.58 -26.31 11.49
CA ALA A 137 -11.86 -25.04 11.61
C ALA A 137 -12.07 -24.13 10.37
N TRP A 138 -12.09 -22.81 10.59
CA TRP A 138 -12.52 -21.85 9.56
C TRP A 138 -11.67 -21.87 8.28
N GLY A 139 -10.34 -22.02 8.38
CA GLY A 139 -9.45 -22.14 7.22
C GLY A 139 -9.73 -23.39 6.38
N THR A 140 -10.12 -24.50 7.03
CA THR A 140 -10.60 -25.73 6.37
C THR A 140 -11.90 -25.46 5.60
N ILE A 141 -12.85 -24.75 6.24
CA ILE A 141 -14.11 -24.32 5.59
C ILE A 141 -13.83 -23.38 4.42
N PHE A 142 -12.88 -22.45 4.55
CA PHE A 142 -12.48 -21.50 3.52
C PHE A 142 -11.85 -22.22 2.31
N GLU A 143 -10.93 -23.17 2.51
CA GLU A 143 -10.33 -23.95 1.43
C GLU A 143 -11.36 -24.85 0.71
N LEU A 144 -12.32 -25.44 1.46
CA LEU A 144 -13.43 -26.19 0.89
C LEU A 144 -14.29 -25.31 -0.03
N ALA A 145 -14.65 -24.10 0.43
CA ALA A 145 -15.35 -23.10 -0.38
C ALA A 145 -14.51 -22.61 -1.57
N ARG A 146 -13.20 -22.42 -1.38
CA ARG A 146 -12.26 -21.95 -2.41
C ARG A 146 -12.24 -22.89 -3.60
N GLY A 147 -12.15 -24.20 -3.37
CA GLY A 147 -12.22 -25.21 -4.42
C GLY A 147 -13.57 -25.27 -5.15
N VAL A 148 -14.68 -24.99 -4.45
CA VAL A 148 -16.01 -24.85 -5.09
C VAL A 148 -16.05 -23.63 -6.02
N THR A 149 -15.60 -22.44 -5.58
CA THR A 149 -15.56 -21.25 -6.45
C THR A 149 -14.60 -21.39 -7.64
N HIS A 150 -13.64 -22.31 -7.56
CA HIS A 150 -12.73 -22.69 -8.64
C HIS A 150 -13.28 -23.80 -9.56
N GLY A 151 -14.41 -24.43 -9.23
CA GLY A 151 -14.92 -25.59 -9.95
C GLY A 151 -14.07 -26.87 -9.81
N ALA A 152 -13.17 -26.93 -8.81
CA ALA A 152 -12.33 -28.10 -8.55
C ALA A 152 -13.11 -29.27 -7.93
N TRP A 153 -14.22 -28.97 -7.25
CA TRP A 153 -15.20 -29.92 -6.73
C TRP A 153 -16.56 -29.23 -6.51
N CYS A 154 -17.63 -30.01 -6.37
CA CYS A 154 -18.96 -29.55 -6.01
C CYS A 154 -19.31 -29.86 -4.54
N TRP A 155 -20.37 -29.26 -4.03
CA TRP A 155 -20.91 -29.54 -2.69
C TRP A 155 -21.36 -30.99 -2.50
N ASP A 156 -21.71 -31.70 -3.57
CA ASP A 156 -22.19 -33.08 -3.52
C ASP A 156 -21.07 -34.12 -3.36
N ARG A 157 -19.81 -33.69 -3.55
CA ARG A 157 -18.63 -34.47 -3.15
C ARG A 157 -18.33 -34.39 -1.65
N MET A 158 -18.93 -33.45 -0.92
CA MET A 158 -18.71 -33.32 0.53
C MET A 158 -19.67 -34.25 1.29
N THR A 159 -19.23 -35.50 1.44
CA THR A 159 -19.86 -36.54 2.26
C THR A 159 -19.32 -36.49 3.69
N GLU A 160 -19.94 -37.23 4.61
CA GLU A 160 -19.55 -37.24 6.03
C GLU A 160 -18.14 -37.82 6.24
N GLU A 161 -17.82 -38.92 5.57
CA GLU A 161 -16.55 -39.65 5.72
C GLU A 161 -15.34 -38.86 5.21
N LEU A 162 -15.55 -37.93 4.27
CA LEU A 162 -14.53 -37.02 3.77
C LEU A 162 -14.34 -35.80 4.68
N LEU A 163 -15.41 -35.33 5.34
CA LEU A 163 -15.34 -34.22 6.29
C LEU A 163 -14.72 -34.66 7.63
N ASP A 164 -14.90 -35.91 8.05
CA ASP A 164 -14.23 -36.46 9.25
C ASP A 164 -12.69 -36.45 9.13
N GLN A 165 -12.15 -36.70 7.94
CA GLN A 165 -10.70 -36.60 7.65
C GLN A 165 -10.15 -35.15 7.71
N LEU A 166 -11.04 -34.16 7.80
CA LEU A 166 -10.76 -32.73 7.87
C LEU A 166 -11.11 -32.11 9.23
N SER A 167 -11.31 -32.96 10.24
CA SER A 167 -11.33 -32.55 11.65
C SER A 167 -9.93 -32.18 12.18
N GLY A 168 -9.90 -31.35 13.23
CA GLY A 168 -8.68 -30.81 13.86
C GLY A 168 -8.62 -29.28 13.82
N THR A 169 -7.45 -28.74 14.16
CA THR A 169 -7.12 -27.31 14.05
C THR A 169 -6.98 -26.86 12.59
N ASN A 170 -6.78 -25.56 12.34
CA ASN A 170 -6.45 -25.09 10.99
C ASN A 170 -5.11 -25.71 10.54
N VAL A 171 -4.10 -25.76 11.41
CA VAL A 171 -2.78 -26.38 11.12
C VAL A 171 -2.94 -27.85 10.69
N ASP A 172 -3.78 -28.60 11.41
CA ASP A 172 -4.02 -30.01 11.10
C ASP A 172 -4.71 -30.18 9.74
N ALA A 173 -5.85 -29.52 9.56
CA ALA A 173 -6.83 -29.90 8.56
C ALA A 173 -6.79 -29.08 7.27
N ALA A 174 -6.55 -27.77 7.34
CA ALA A 174 -6.71 -26.88 6.19
C ALA A 174 -5.71 -27.21 5.07
N ALA A 175 -4.48 -27.57 5.43
CA ALA A 175 -3.46 -28.06 4.48
C ALA A 175 -3.83 -29.40 3.80
N ARG A 176 -4.68 -30.24 4.43
CA ARG A 176 -5.11 -31.53 3.90
C ARG A 176 -6.30 -31.44 2.94
N VAL A 177 -7.05 -30.33 2.92
CA VAL A 177 -8.29 -30.17 2.13
C VAL A 177 -8.13 -30.57 0.67
N HIS A 178 -7.09 -30.06 -0.01
CA HIS A 178 -6.86 -30.41 -1.42
C HIS A 178 -6.57 -31.91 -1.62
N ALA A 179 -5.88 -32.54 -0.68
CA ALA A 179 -5.53 -33.94 -0.78
C ALA A 179 -6.75 -34.85 -0.57
N VAL A 180 -7.54 -34.60 0.48
CA VAL A 180 -8.79 -35.34 0.76
C VAL A 180 -9.80 -35.15 -0.37
N MET A 181 -9.98 -33.91 -0.86
CA MET A 181 -10.97 -33.61 -1.91
C MET A 181 -10.57 -34.05 -3.32
N THR A 182 -9.31 -34.43 -3.57
CA THR A 182 -8.86 -34.86 -4.92
C THR A 182 -8.25 -36.26 -4.99
N GLY A 183 -7.85 -36.85 -3.85
CA GLY A 183 -7.10 -38.12 -3.80
C GLY A 183 -5.65 -37.99 -4.26
N ARG A 184 -5.07 -36.78 -4.30
CA ARG A 184 -3.70 -36.51 -4.75
C ARG A 184 -2.87 -35.89 -3.62
N PRO A 185 -1.57 -36.20 -3.48
CA PRO A 185 -0.73 -35.58 -2.44
C PRO A 185 -0.68 -34.05 -2.62
N GLY A 186 -0.95 -33.32 -1.55
CA GLY A 186 -0.86 -31.86 -1.51
C GLY A 186 0.55 -31.39 -1.14
N ASN A 187 1.05 -30.36 -1.81
CA ASN A 187 2.34 -29.74 -1.48
C ASN A 187 2.19 -28.82 -0.25
N ILE A 188 2.41 -29.36 0.94
CA ILE A 188 2.45 -28.58 2.19
C ILE A 188 3.80 -27.85 2.27
N THR A 189 3.78 -26.51 2.30
CA THR A 189 4.96 -25.67 2.50
C THR A 189 5.04 -25.17 3.95
N ALA A 190 6.24 -24.87 4.46
CA ALA A 190 6.38 -24.30 5.80
C ALA A 190 5.64 -22.95 5.96
N ALA A 191 5.58 -22.14 4.90
CA ALA A 191 4.77 -20.92 4.86
C ALA A 191 3.26 -21.22 4.95
N THR A 192 2.79 -22.32 4.36
CA THR A 192 1.41 -22.79 4.50
C THR A 192 1.10 -23.25 5.92
N ALA A 193 2.04 -23.89 6.62
CA ALA A 193 1.85 -24.26 8.03
C ALA A 193 1.73 -23.02 8.94
N GLU A 194 2.59 -22.02 8.75
CA GLU A 194 2.57 -20.77 9.53
C GLU A 194 1.28 -19.96 9.33
N LEU A 195 0.76 -19.89 8.10
CA LEU A 195 -0.55 -19.30 7.77
C LEU A 195 -1.68 -19.90 8.62
N TRP A 196 -1.73 -21.22 8.74
CA TRP A 196 -2.77 -21.89 9.51
C TRP A 196 -2.55 -21.74 11.02
N ALA A 197 -1.30 -21.71 11.48
CA ALA A 197 -0.98 -21.42 12.89
C ALA A 197 -1.37 -19.99 13.30
N GLU A 198 -1.27 -19.01 12.39
CA GLU A 198 -1.78 -17.65 12.62
C GLU A 198 -3.32 -17.66 12.71
N TYR A 199 -4.03 -18.45 11.88
CA TYR A 199 -5.49 -18.62 11.99
C TYR A 199 -5.92 -19.20 13.34
N ASP A 200 -5.24 -20.23 13.85
CA ASP A 200 -5.54 -20.83 15.15
C ASP A 200 -5.26 -19.83 16.29
N ARG A 201 -4.16 -19.07 16.23
CA ARG A 201 -3.81 -18.05 17.24
C ARG A 201 -4.74 -16.83 17.22
N GLU A 202 -5.23 -16.41 16.04
CA GLU A 202 -6.30 -15.40 15.93
C GLU A 202 -7.64 -15.94 16.46
N GLN A 203 -8.01 -17.18 16.15
CA GLN A 203 -9.27 -17.76 16.62
C GLN A 203 -9.29 -17.93 18.16
N ALA A 204 -8.15 -18.26 18.78
CA ALA A 204 -8.03 -18.28 20.25
C ALA A 204 -8.31 -16.90 20.87
N ALA A 205 -7.65 -15.85 20.40
CA ALA A 205 -7.83 -14.49 20.90
C ALA A 205 -9.24 -13.90 20.60
N ILE A 206 -9.89 -14.35 19.52
CA ILE A 206 -11.30 -14.03 19.22
C ILE A 206 -12.27 -14.66 20.24
N ILE A 207 -11.92 -15.81 20.83
CA ILE A 207 -12.73 -16.47 21.88
C ILE A 207 -12.45 -15.85 23.25
N GLU A 208 -11.18 -15.54 23.55
CA GLU A 208 -10.73 -14.92 24.80
C GLU A 208 -11.31 -13.50 25.01
N HIS A 209 -11.31 -12.67 23.97
CA HIS A 209 -12.04 -11.39 23.94
C HIS A 209 -11.66 -10.38 25.06
N GLU A 210 -10.36 -10.18 25.34
CA GLU A 210 -9.87 -9.17 26.31
C GLU A 210 -10.06 -7.69 25.91
N GLY A 211 -10.93 -7.37 24.94
CA GLY A 211 -11.27 -5.99 24.54
C GLY A 211 -10.19 -5.21 23.77
N ARG A 212 -8.89 -5.47 24.02
CA ARG A 212 -7.75 -4.93 23.25
C ARG A 212 -7.79 -5.31 21.77
N GLY A 213 -8.44 -6.43 21.44
CA GLY A 213 -8.44 -7.02 20.10
C GLY A 213 -7.10 -7.68 19.80
N LEU A 214 -6.83 -7.99 18.54
CA LEU A 214 -5.62 -8.69 18.12
C LEU A 214 -4.39 -7.75 18.05
N GLY A 215 -4.11 -7.00 19.10
CA GLY A 215 -3.01 -6.02 19.16
C GLY A 215 -2.51 -5.79 20.59
N GLY A 216 -1.19 -5.65 20.74
CA GLY A 216 -0.57 -5.41 22.03
C GLY A 216 -0.72 -6.57 23.02
N MET A 217 -0.78 -7.83 22.54
CA MET A 217 -1.11 -8.96 23.41
C MET A 217 0.07 -9.44 24.29
N GLY A 218 1.31 -9.08 23.93
CA GLY A 218 2.52 -9.59 24.58
C GLY A 218 2.85 -11.00 24.08
N PRO A 219 3.46 -11.86 24.91
CA PRO A 219 3.68 -13.27 24.55
C PRO A 219 2.35 -14.02 24.38
N TRP A 220 2.05 -14.50 23.18
CA TRP A 220 0.82 -15.23 22.84
C TRP A 220 1.14 -16.50 22.06
N HIS A 221 0.73 -17.67 22.59
CA HIS A 221 0.87 -18.98 21.93
C HIS A 221 2.25 -19.20 21.26
N GLY A 222 3.33 -18.87 21.97
CA GLY A 222 4.72 -19.07 21.49
C GLY A 222 5.27 -17.97 20.57
N LYS A 223 4.60 -16.83 20.41
CA LYS A 223 5.17 -15.62 19.80
C LYS A 223 5.22 -14.46 20.80
N ASP A 224 6.41 -13.90 21.00
CA ASP A 224 6.59 -12.65 21.76
C ASP A 224 6.01 -11.44 21.01
N ASN A 225 5.52 -10.45 21.77
CA ASN A 225 4.93 -9.20 21.26
C ASN A 225 3.90 -9.41 20.12
N TRP A 226 3.06 -10.44 20.24
CA TRP A 226 2.16 -10.84 19.17
C TRP A 226 1.04 -9.81 18.92
N TYR A 227 0.67 -9.73 17.65
CA TYR A 227 -0.54 -9.11 17.14
C TYR A 227 -1.02 -9.87 15.90
N GLY A 228 -2.34 -9.85 15.69
CA GLY A 228 -3.01 -10.49 14.56
C GLY A 228 -3.55 -9.46 13.57
N GLY A 229 -4.66 -9.80 12.92
CA GLY A 229 -5.22 -9.05 11.82
C GLY A 229 -4.38 -9.10 10.54
N ARG A 230 -3.35 -9.98 10.48
CA ARG A 230 -2.40 -10.06 9.35
C ARG A 230 -2.88 -10.95 8.21
N ILE A 231 -3.87 -11.80 8.46
CA ILE A 231 -4.33 -12.77 7.46
C ILE A 231 -5.29 -12.08 6.49
N GLN A 232 -5.01 -12.17 5.19
CA GLN A 232 -5.90 -11.67 4.14
C GLN A 232 -6.73 -12.81 3.55
N GLN A 233 -8.05 -12.72 3.72
CA GLN A 233 -9.00 -13.49 2.91
C GLN A 233 -9.30 -12.71 1.63
N ILE A 234 -8.96 -13.29 0.48
CA ILE A 234 -9.07 -12.60 -0.81
C ILE A 234 -10.14 -13.27 -1.67
N GLY A 235 -11.05 -12.48 -2.22
CA GLY A 235 -11.87 -12.84 -3.37
C GLY A 235 -11.50 -11.97 -4.57
N ARG A 236 -11.66 -12.47 -5.80
CA ARG A 236 -11.49 -11.69 -7.02
C ARG A 236 -12.77 -11.68 -7.84
N VAL A 237 -13.21 -10.49 -8.26
CA VAL A 237 -14.35 -10.34 -9.18
C VAL A 237 -13.96 -10.82 -10.57
N ARG A 238 -14.79 -11.68 -11.16
CA ARG A 238 -14.73 -12.10 -12.57
C ARG A 238 -16.08 -11.83 -13.23
N LYS A 239 -16.06 -11.65 -14.55
CA LYS A 239 -17.27 -11.53 -15.37
C LYS A 239 -17.91 -12.92 -15.55
N GLY A 240 -19.20 -13.04 -15.27
CA GLY A 240 -19.97 -14.28 -15.41
C GLY A 240 -20.41 -14.55 -16.85
N LYS A 241 -21.21 -15.61 -17.04
CA LYS A 241 -21.67 -16.06 -18.37
C LYS A 241 -22.83 -15.25 -18.96
N GLY A 242 -23.39 -14.28 -18.23
CA GLY A 242 -24.44 -13.37 -18.68
C GLY A 242 -24.01 -11.89 -18.70
N LYS A 243 -24.71 -11.05 -19.47
CA LYS A 243 -24.51 -9.59 -19.46
C LYS A 243 -24.77 -9.03 -18.06
N GLY A 244 -23.89 -8.15 -17.56
CA GLY A 244 -23.96 -7.59 -16.20
C GLY A 244 -23.76 -8.60 -15.06
N SER A 245 -23.47 -9.88 -15.34
CA SER A 245 -23.25 -10.88 -14.29
C SER A 245 -21.81 -10.85 -13.77
N PHE A 246 -21.66 -10.89 -12.45
CA PHE A 246 -20.37 -10.97 -11.76
C PHE A 246 -20.33 -12.23 -10.90
N VAL A 247 -19.13 -12.79 -10.72
CA VAL A 247 -18.86 -13.88 -9.78
C VAL A 247 -17.62 -13.55 -8.95
N ILE A 248 -17.59 -14.00 -7.70
CA ILE A 248 -16.43 -13.82 -6.81
C ILE A 248 -15.74 -15.17 -6.65
N GLN A 249 -14.49 -15.23 -7.08
CA GLN A 249 -13.64 -16.42 -7.00
C GLN A 249 -12.67 -16.24 -5.82
N LEU A 250 -12.70 -17.11 -4.83
CA LEU A 250 -11.83 -17.00 -3.64
C LEU A 250 -10.40 -17.39 -4.01
N GLU A 251 -9.41 -16.60 -3.63
CA GLU A 251 -7.98 -16.88 -3.80
C GLU A 251 -7.41 -17.55 -2.53
N LYS A 252 -6.16 -18.04 -2.55
CA LYS A 252 -5.55 -18.64 -1.34
C LYS A 252 -5.37 -17.53 -0.29
N PRO A 253 -5.70 -17.75 1.00
CA PRO A 253 -5.40 -16.77 2.04
C PRO A 253 -3.88 -16.66 2.28
N GLU A 254 -3.42 -15.50 2.72
CA GLU A 254 -1.98 -15.20 2.93
C GLU A 254 -1.77 -14.33 4.18
N ILE A 255 -0.60 -14.41 4.81
CA ILE A 255 -0.18 -13.42 5.82
C ILE A 255 0.43 -12.22 5.09
N ARG A 256 -0.17 -11.03 5.25
CA ARG A 256 0.34 -9.74 4.73
C ARG A 256 0.09 -8.63 5.77
N ARG A 257 -0.42 -7.47 5.35
CA ARG A 257 -0.67 -6.28 6.18
C ARG A 257 -1.69 -6.52 7.30
N SER A 258 -1.40 -5.98 8.48
CA SER A 258 -2.37 -5.80 9.57
C SER A 258 -2.93 -4.37 9.55
N HIS A 259 -4.20 -4.22 9.91
CA HIS A 259 -4.87 -2.93 10.00
C HIS A 259 -5.94 -2.94 11.10
N ARG A 260 -6.44 -1.77 11.51
CA ARG A 260 -7.31 -1.65 12.68
C ARG A 260 -8.57 -2.53 12.61
N PHE A 261 -9.26 -2.57 11.46
CA PHE A 261 -10.47 -3.38 11.32
C PHE A 261 -10.19 -4.88 11.42
N SER A 262 -9.09 -5.39 10.84
CA SER A 262 -8.75 -6.81 10.97
C SER A 262 -8.33 -7.17 12.39
N ARG A 263 -7.65 -6.25 13.12
CA ARG A 263 -7.35 -6.43 14.55
C ARG A 263 -8.58 -6.39 15.46
N TYR A 264 -9.56 -5.52 15.17
CA TYR A 264 -10.76 -5.36 15.99
C TYR A 264 -11.83 -6.43 15.72
N LEU A 265 -11.98 -6.87 14.47
CA LEU A 265 -12.97 -7.88 14.08
C LEU A 265 -12.42 -9.31 14.11
N GLY A 266 -11.10 -9.47 13.96
CA GLY A 266 -10.42 -10.72 13.60
C GLY A 266 -10.30 -10.89 12.07
N SER A 267 -9.17 -11.36 11.54
CA SER A 267 -8.99 -11.46 10.08
C SER A 267 -10.01 -12.38 9.42
N ARG A 268 -10.45 -13.46 10.09
CA ARG A 268 -11.51 -14.33 9.56
C ARG A 268 -12.85 -13.62 9.32
N ARG A 269 -13.04 -12.43 9.91
CA ARG A 269 -14.23 -11.59 9.77
C ARG A 269 -14.07 -10.45 8.77
N VAL A 270 -12.95 -10.37 8.05
CA VAL A 270 -12.73 -9.39 6.97
C VAL A 270 -12.43 -10.13 5.66
N LEU A 271 -13.12 -9.74 4.59
CA LEU A 271 -12.93 -10.26 3.23
C LEU A 271 -12.56 -9.10 2.29
N GLN A 272 -11.39 -9.17 1.65
CA GLN A 272 -10.95 -8.23 0.63
C GLN A 272 -11.34 -8.75 -0.75
N VAL A 273 -12.27 -8.08 -1.43
CA VAL A 273 -12.71 -8.43 -2.79
C VAL A 273 -12.00 -7.52 -3.79
N ARG A 274 -10.98 -8.05 -4.47
CA ARG A 274 -10.19 -7.35 -5.49
C ARG A 274 -10.94 -7.31 -6.83
N VAL A 275 -10.97 -6.14 -7.47
CA VAL A 275 -11.53 -5.91 -8.80
C VAL A 275 -10.38 -5.62 -9.78
N ALA A 276 -10.44 -6.17 -11.00
CA ALA A 276 -9.51 -5.78 -12.05
C ALA A 276 -9.87 -4.38 -12.61
N GLU A 277 -8.86 -3.53 -12.85
CA GLU A 277 -9.05 -2.17 -13.40
C GLU A 277 -9.86 -2.18 -14.71
N GLU A 278 -9.63 -3.17 -15.57
CA GLU A 278 -10.39 -3.41 -16.81
C GLU A 278 -11.91 -3.48 -16.57
N LEU A 279 -12.34 -4.10 -15.46
CA LEU A 279 -13.76 -4.20 -15.09
C LEU A 279 -14.29 -2.89 -14.52
N ILE A 280 -13.47 -2.12 -13.80
CA ILE A 280 -13.84 -0.79 -13.30
C ILE A 280 -14.03 0.18 -14.49
N TYR A 281 -13.13 0.12 -15.47
CA TYR A 281 -13.18 0.96 -16.68
C TYR A 281 -14.31 0.57 -17.65
N GLN A 282 -14.51 -0.72 -17.92
CA GLN A 282 -15.50 -1.20 -18.90
C GLN A 282 -16.91 -1.36 -18.32
N HIS A 283 -17.03 -1.65 -17.02
CA HIS A 283 -18.28 -2.07 -16.36
C HIS A 283 -18.52 -1.39 -15.01
N GLY A 284 -17.89 -0.23 -14.75
CA GLY A 284 -17.89 0.42 -13.43
C GLY A 284 -19.27 0.75 -12.85
N ASP A 285 -20.26 1.10 -13.67
CA ASP A 285 -21.64 1.33 -13.19
C ASP A 285 -22.34 0.01 -12.78
N GLU A 286 -22.35 -0.98 -13.67
CA GLU A 286 -22.92 -2.33 -13.41
C GLU A 286 -22.28 -2.96 -12.15
N LEU A 287 -20.97 -2.81 -11.99
CA LEU A 287 -20.20 -3.29 -10.84
C LEU A 287 -20.56 -2.55 -9.54
N ARG A 288 -20.71 -1.22 -9.58
CA ARG A 288 -21.08 -0.44 -8.38
C ARG A 288 -22.50 -0.75 -7.94
N GLU A 289 -23.44 -0.88 -8.87
CA GLU A 289 -24.81 -1.31 -8.56
C GLU A 289 -24.83 -2.72 -7.94
N PHE A 290 -24.08 -3.67 -8.52
CA PHE A 290 -23.89 -5.01 -7.96
C PHE A 290 -23.38 -4.97 -6.51
N LEU A 291 -22.35 -4.18 -6.20
CA LEU A 291 -21.78 -4.08 -4.85
C LEU A 291 -22.66 -3.32 -3.85
N ILE A 292 -23.46 -2.35 -4.32
CA ILE A 292 -24.36 -1.53 -3.48
C ILE A 292 -25.63 -2.30 -3.09
N CYS A 293 -26.17 -3.13 -3.99
CA CYS A 293 -27.45 -3.80 -3.78
C CYS A 293 -27.37 -5.13 -3.01
N HIS A 294 -26.19 -5.74 -2.90
CA HIS A 294 -26.04 -7.11 -2.37
C HIS A 294 -25.35 -7.22 -1.00
N LYS A 295 -25.73 -8.26 -0.27
CA LYS A 295 -25.00 -8.83 0.88
C LYS A 295 -24.39 -10.18 0.47
N PHE A 296 -23.20 -10.49 0.95
CA PHE A 296 -22.36 -11.57 0.42
C PHE A 296 -22.32 -12.77 1.38
N ILE A 297 -22.66 -13.96 0.90
CA ILE A 297 -22.79 -15.17 1.72
C ILE A 297 -21.61 -16.12 1.44
N LEU A 298 -20.88 -16.46 2.50
CA LEU A 298 -19.76 -17.41 2.49
C LEU A 298 -19.90 -18.37 3.67
N CYS A 299 -20.12 -19.65 3.39
CA CYS A 299 -20.36 -20.72 4.37
C CYS A 299 -21.30 -20.29 5.51
N GLY A 300 -22.45 -19.76 5.12
CA GLY A 300 -23.53 -19.32 6.01
C GLY A 300 -23.25 -18.08 6.84
N ARG A 301 -22.05 -17.51 6.76
CA ARG A 301 -21.69 -16.21 7.33
C ARG A 301 -22.02 -15.10 6.33
N VAL A 302 -22.51 -13.97 6.82
CA VAL A 302 -23.00 -12.86 5.98
C VAL A 302 -22.04 -11.66 6.07
N PHE A 303 -21.39 -11.37 4.96
CA PHE A 303 -20.47 -10.25 4.77
C PHE A 303 -21.17 -9.07 4.10
N ILE A 304 -20.88 -7.85 4.56
CA ILE A 304 -21.40 -6.60 3.97
C ILE A 304 -20.22 -5.66 3.68
N PRO A 305 -20.18 -4.98 2.51
CA PRO A 305 -19.12 -4.00 2.22
C PRO A 305 -19.13 -2.84 3.21
N PHE A 306 -17.96 -2.33 3.57
CA PHE A 306 -17.81 -1.16 4.45
C PHE A 306 -16.83 -0.11 3.93
N HIS A 307 -15.95 -0.45 2.98
CA HIS A 307 -15.02 0.51 2.38
C HIS A 307 -14.51 0.03 1.02
N ALA A 308 -14.01 0.95 0.19
CA ALA A 308 -13.27 0.64 -1.02
C ALA A 308 -12.04 1.55 -1.20
N LYS A 309 -10.90 0.96 -1.57
CA LYS A 309 -9.57 1.58 -1.75
C LYS A 309 -8.78 0.73 -2.76
N GLU A 310 -8.00 1.34 -3.65
CA GLU A 310 -7.08 0.63 -4.58
C GLU A 310 -7.71 -0.58 -5.32
N GLY A 311 -8.84 -0.36 -5.99
CA GLY A 311 -9.56 -1.43 -6.72
C GLY A 311 -10.08 -2.59 -5.84
N SER A 312 -9.93 -2.48 -4.51
CA SER A 312 -10.35 -3.49 -3.54
C SER A 312 -11.55 -3.00 -2.72
N VAL A 313 -12.48 -3.91 -2.46
CA VAL A 313 -13.65 -3.70 -1.62
C VAL A 313 -13.50 -4.51 -0.35
N TYR A 314 -13.52 -3.84 0.80
CA TYR A 314 -13.42 -4.48 2.11
C TYR A 314 -14.82 -4.76 2.65
N MET A 315 -15.08 -6.02 3.01
CA MET A 315 -16.35 -6.50 3.55
C MET A 315 -16.13 -7.08 4.95
N ALA A 316 -17.08 -6.86 5.86
CA ALA A 316 -17.03 -7.33 7.25
C ALA A 316 -18.11 -8.39 7.51
N GLU A 317 -17.76 -9.44 8.25
CA GLU A 317 -18.73 -10.40 8.77
C GLU A 317 -19.66 -9.70 9.77
N THR A 318 -20.97 -9.86 9.55
CA THR A 318 -22.01 -9.34 10.43
C THR A 318 -22.44 -10.35 11.48
N ASN A 319 -23.19 -9.90 12.49
CA ASN A 319 -23.86 -10.74 13.48
C ASN A 319 -25.04 -11.57 12.92
N GLN A 320 -25.06 -11.84 11.62
CA GLN A 320 -26.15 -12.53 10.92
C GLN A 320 -25.71 -13.92 10.44
N ASN A 321 -26.69 -14.79 10.25
CA ASN A 321 -26.51 -16.14 9.72
C ASN A 321 -27.40 -16.35 8.48
N TYR A 322 -26.96 -17.22 7.60
CA TYR A 322 -27.72 -17.72 6.45
C TYR A 322 -27.60 -19.25 6.41
N GLY A 323 -28.68 -19.98 6.70
CA GLY A 323 -28.64 -21.44 6.70
C GLY A 323 -27.70 -22.08 7.75
N ARG A 324 -27.33 -21.35 8.82
CA ARG A 324 -26.57 -21.84 9.99
C ARG A 324 -27.09 -21.24 11.30
N GLN A 325 -26.68 -21.81 12.42
CA GLN A 325 -26.98 -21.27 13.77
C GLN A 325 -25.80 -20.45 14.34
N CYS A 326 -25.92 -19.95 15.56
CA CYS A 326 -24.86 -19.19 16.24
C CYS A 326 -23.96 -20.15 17.04
N ALA A 327 -22.64 -20.11 16.81
CA ALA A 327 -21.69 -21.01 17.46
C ALA A 327 -20.80 -20.26 18.47
N HIS A 328 -21.08 -20.39 19.76
CA HIS A 328 -20.32 -19.69 20.82
C HIS A 328 -18.83 -20.10 20.85
N TYR A 329 -18.53 -21.36 20.50
CA TYR A 329 -17.15 -21.87 20.40
C TYR A 329 -16.36 -21.30 19.21
N GLU A 330 -17.02 -20.69 18.22
CA GLU A 330 -16.37 -19.92 17.14
C GLU A 330 -16.22 -18.42 17.51
N GLY A 331 -16.67 -18.02 18.71
CA GLY A 331 -16.75 -16.62 19.14
C GLY A 331 -17.89 -15.84 18.47
N ASP A 332 -18.91 -16.51 17.92
CA ASP A 332 -19.97 -15.85 17.13
C ASP A 332 -20.79 -14.79 17.91
N GLN A 333 -20.82 -14.88 19.23
CA GLN A 333 -21.42 -13.89 20.14
C GLN A 333 -20.73 -12.52 20.07
N TYR A 334 -19.45 -12.49 19.66
CA TYR A 334 -18.67 -11.25 19.50
C TYR A 334 -18.75 -10.66 18.09
N ARG A 335 -19.61 -11.20 17.21
CA ARG A 335 -19.89 -10.59 15.90
C ARG A 335 -20.78 -9.36 16.06
N ILE A 336 -20.57 -8.36 15.22
CA ILE A 336 -21.24 -7.06 15.32
C ILE A 336 -22.01 -6.71 14.04
N SER A 337 -22.99 -5.83 14.13
CA SER A 337 -23.66 -5.27 12.95
C SER A 337 -22.84 -4.13 12.34
N LEU A 338 -23.06 -3.81 11.06
CA LEU A 338 -22.46 -2.64 10.41
C LEU A 338 -22.76 -1.34 11.18
N ALA A 339 -23.94 -1.21 11.79
CA ALA A 339 -24.31 -0.08 12.64
C ALA A 339 -23.45 0.01 13.92
N ARG A 340 -23.11 -1.12 14.56
CA ARG A 340 -22.19 -1.15 15.71
C ARG A 340 -20.74 -0.86 15.29
N LEU A 341 -20.32 -1.31 14.10
CA LEU A 341 -19.02 -0.95 13.51
C LEU A 341 -18.93 0.56 13.19
N ILE A 342 -19.99 1.16 12.64
CA ILE A 342 -20.13 2.62 12.45
C ILE A 342 -20.01 3.35 13.79
N ARG A 343 -20.76 2.91 14.82
CA ARG A 343 -20.76 3.55 16.16
C ARG A 343 -19.40 3.47 16.86
N TRP A 344 -18.61 2.43 16.59
CA TRP A 344 -17.25 2.29 17.08
C TRP A 344 -16.25 3.15 16.26
N HIS A 345 -16.22 3.04 14.93
CA HIS A 345 -15.18 3.69 14.10
C HIS A 345 -15.41 5.19 13.86
N ASN A 346 -16.64 5.58 13.50
CA ASN A 346 -16.95 6.95 13.06
C ASN A 346 -18.43 7.29 13.32
N PRO A 347 -18.84 7.46 14.59
CA PRO A 347 -20.26 7.61 14.97
C PRO A 347 -20.89 8.90 14.43
N PHE A 348 -22.07 8.79 13.82
CA PHE A 348 -22.77 9.91 13.16
C PHE A 348 -23.08 11.08 14.11
N ASN A 349 -23.56 10.82 15.32
CA ASN A 349 -23.95 11.86 16.28
C ASN A 349 -22.77 12.79 16.64
N LEU A 350 -21.59 12.20 16.92
CA LEU A 350 -20.37 12.95 17.28
C LEU A 350 -19.69 13.62 16.08
N ASN A 351 -19.98 13.16 14.85
CA ASN A 351 -19.41 13.66 13.60
C ASN A 351 -20.44 14.38 12.72
N SER A 352 -21.58 14.78 13.29
CA SER A 352 -22.77 15.32 12.62
C SER A 352 -22.52 16.57 11.76
N ARG A 353 -21.48 17.35 12.09
CA ARG A 353 -21.03 18.53 11.33
C ARG A 353 -20.05 18.22 10.18
N GLN A 354 -19.63 16.97 9.99
CA GLN A 354 -18.77 16.61 8.85
C GLN A 354 -19.62 16.49 7.57
N PRO A 355 -19.07 16.84 6.38
CA PRO A 355 -19.60 16.38 5.09
C PRO A 355 -19.64 14.85 5.03
N ILE A 356 -20.70 14.27 4.44
CA ILE A 356 -20.85 12.80 4.37
C ILE A 356 -19.77 12.13 3.50
N SER A 357 -19.30 12.83 2.45
CA SER A 357 -18.13 12.44 1.64
C SER A 357 -16.86 12.35 2.49
N LYS A 358 -16.60 13.36 3.32
CA LYS A 358 -15.45 13.41 4.23
C LYS A 358 -15.53 12.29 5.26
N TRP A 359 -16.70 12.07 5.86
CA TRP A 359 -16.98 10.96 6.77
C TRP A 359 -16.64 9.60 6.14
N ALA A 360 -17.04 9.38 4.88
CA ALA A 360 -16.71 8.15 4.15
C ALA A 360 -15.19 7.96 3.95
N THR A 361 -14.45 9.02 3.58
CA THR A 361 -12.97 8.89 3.45
C THR A 361 -12.27 8.53 4.76
N ARG A 362 -12.88 8.76 5.92
CA ARG A 362 -12.27 8.39 7.21
C ARG A 362 -12.29 6.89 7.51
N TRP A 363 -12.95 6.08 6.68
CA TRP A 363 -12.81 4.61 6.74
C TRP A 363 -11.42 4.13 6.30
N ALA A 364 -10.70 4.91 5.49
CA ALA A 364 -9.31 4.61 5.09
C ALA A 364 -8.37 4.46 6.30
N LEU A 365 -8.61 5.20 7.39
CA LEU A 365 -7.79 5.12 8.62
C LEU A 365 -7.84 3.72 9.28
N GLY A 366 -8.91 2.94 9.08
CA GLY A 366 -9.04 1.61 9.67
C GLY A 366 -8.57 0.44 8.78
N VAL A 367 -8.29 0.69 7.49
CA VAL A 367 -7.66 -0.27 6.56
C VAL A 367 -6.16 -0.04 6.34
N SER A 368 -5.63 1.11 6.78
CA SER A 368 -4.22 1.49 6.63
C SER A 368 -3.26 0.47 7.27
N THR A 369 -2.29 -0.03 6.48
CA THR A 369 -1.22 -0.93 6.95
C THR A 369 -0.52 -0.32 8.14
N SER A 370 -0.50 -1.01 9.28
CA SER A 370 0.03 -0.47 10.54
C SER A 370 0.36 -1.57 11.55
N VAL A 371 1.37 -1.33 12.39
CA VAL A 371 1.77 -2.23 13.49
C VAL A 371 1.25 -1.66 14.81
N PRO A 372 0.46 -2.40 15.60
CA PRO A 372 0.06 -1.96 16.94
C PRO A 372 1.28 -2.03 17.88
N THR A 373 1.50 -0.99 18.67
CA THR A 373 2.69 -0.90 19.54
C THR A 373 2.33 -0.77 21.01
N ILE A 374 1.94 0.43 21.45
CA ILE A 374 1.69 0.76 22.86
C ILE A 374 0.23 1.17 23.05
N GLU A 375 -0.43 0.71 24.11
CA GLU A 375 -1.69 1.31 24.57
C GLU A 375 -1.37 2.49 25.49
N PHE A 376 -2.04 3.62 25.27
CA PHE A 376 -1.99 4.77 26.18
C PHE A 376 -3.14 4.72 27.19
N GLU A 377 -2.83 5.01 28.45
CA GLU A 377 -3.86 5.33 29.44
C GLU A 377 -4.65 6.57 29.02
N ALA A 378 -5.97 6.58 29.24
CA ALA A 378 -6.82 7.69 28.83
C ALA A 378 -6.39 9.03 29.47
N ALA A 379 -5.88 9.01 30.70
CA ALA A 379 -5.35 10.18 31.41
C ALA A 379 -4.00 10.70 30.86
N ASN A 380 -3.32 9.93 30.01
CA ASN A 380 -2.06 10.27 29.35
C ASN A 380 -2.25 10.68 27.86
N MET A 381 -3.51 10.79 27.41
CA MET A 381 -3.88 11.21 26.05
C MET A 381 -4.42 12.65 26.06
N TYR A 382 -3.55 13.62 25.81
CA TYR A 382 -3.90 15.04 25.88
C TYR A 382 -4.42 15.57 24.53
N LEU A 383 -5.43 16.44 24.56
CA LEU A 383 -5.84 17.24 23.41
C LEU A 383 -5.23 18.64 23.53
N ILE A 384 -4.68 19.13 22.43
CA ILE A 384 -3.98 20.42 22.35
C ILE A 384 -4.40 21.19 21.10
N ASP A 385 -4.42 22.52 21.18
CA ASP A 385 -4.70 23.39 20.03
C ASP A 385 -3.52 23.43 19.05
N ASP A 386 -3.77 23.79 17.80
CA ASP A 386 -2.71 24.06 16.81
C ASP A 386 -2.10 25.45 16.97
N GLU A 387 -0.88 25.62 16.49
CA GLU A 387 -0.19 26.90 16.45
C GLU A 387 -0.42 27.60 15.10
N TYR A 388 -0.63 28.91 15.11
CA TYR A 388 -1.09 29.67 13.94
C TYR A 388 -0.27 30.95 13.68
N VAL A 389 -0.27 31.38 12.41
CA VAL A 389 0.27 32.69 12.01
C VAL A 389 -0.39 33.81 12.82
N THR A 390 0.41 34.72 13.38
CA THR A 390 -0.03 35.75 14.32
C THR A 390 0.42 37.14 13.84
N PRO A 391 -0.47 38.17 13.83
CA PRO A 391 -1.90 38.12 14.12
C PRO A 391 -2.71 37.39 13.01
N PRO A 392 -3.98 37.00 13.28
CA PRO A 392 -4.81 36.26 12.32
C PRO A 392 -5.12 37.03 11.02
N ASP A 393 -4.30 36.85 9.97
CA ASP A 393 -4.45 37.56 8.69
C ASP A 393 -5.50 36.95 7.74
N TRP A 394 -6.17 35.85 8.14
CA TRP A 394 -7.21 35.17 7.36
C TRP A 394 -8.65 35.71 7.57
N GLY A 395 -8.81 36.85 8.26
CA GLY A 395 -10.12 37.54 8.37
C GLY A 395 -11.13 36.91 9.33
N GLY A 396 -10.70 35.93 10.14
CA GLY A 396 -11.52 35.28 11.16
C GLY A 396 -12.12 33.93 10.74
N GLY A 397 -12.65 33.18 11.72
CA GLY A 397 -13.06 31.78 11.54
C GLY A 397 -11.88 30.81 11.65
N LYS A 398 -12.08 29.54 11.25
CA LYS A 398 -11.02 28.52 11.32
C LYS A 398 -9.86 28.91 10.39
N ALA A 399 -8.64 28.90 10.93
CA ALA A 399 -7.43 29.04 10.14
C ALA A 399 -7.36 28.00 9.00
N PRO A 400 -6.93 28.40 7.79
CA PRO A 400 -6.63 27.48 6.71
C PRO A 400 -5.27 26.81 6.92
N ALA A 401 -4.95 25.77 6.13
CA ALA A 401 -3.77 24.93 6.35
C ALA A 401 -2.46 25.71 6.20
N GLU A 402 -2.37 26.60 5.22
CA GLU A 402 -1.24 27.50 4.97
C GLU A 402 -0.98 28.54 6.08
N LYS A 403 -1.83 28.57 7.11
CA LYS A 403 -1.71 29.42 8.32
C LYS A 403 -1.56 28.63 9.62
N THR A 404 -1.52 27.30 9.55
CA THR A 404 -1.53 26.40 10.70
C THR A 404 -0.17 25.70 10.80
N TYR A 405 0.75 26.27 11.59
CA TYR A 405 2.14 25.82 11.68
C TYR A 405 2.32 24.36 12.13
N THR A 406 1.34 23.76 12.79
CA THR A 406 1.40 22.39 13.32
C THR A 406 0.43 21.42 12.65
N ASP A 407 -0.18 21.75 11.49
CA ASP A 407 -1.22 20.91 10.87
C ASP A 407 -0.69 19.49 10.61
N GLY A 408 -1.18 18.51 11.36
CA GLY A 408 -0.74 17.12 11.24
C GLY A 408 0.36 16.64 12.20
N CYS A 409 0.96 17.50 13.04
CA CYS A 409 2.02 17.10 13.98
C CYS A 409 1.70 17.40 15.46
N GLY A 410 1.66 16.34 16.27
CA GLY A 410 1.52 16.39 17.73
C GLY A 410 2.80 15.98 18.47
N TRP A 411 2.74 15.88 19.80
CA TRP A 411 3.88 15.48 20.62
C TRP A 411 3.73 14.07 21.20
N ILE A 412 4.86 13.41 21.46
CA ILE A 412 4.95 12.11 22.13
C ILE A 412 6.18 12.13 23.05
N ASN A 413 6.09 11.54 24.24
CA ASN A 413 7.18 11.61 25.21
C ASN A 413 8.28 10.56 24.94
N GLY A 414 9.46 10.81 25.53
CA GLY A 414 10.65 9.99 25.35
C GLY A 414 10.46 8.56 25.84
N ALA A 415 9.62 8.33 26.86
CA ALA A 415 9.27 6.99 27.34
C ALA A 415 8.49 6.20 26.28
N ALA A 416 7.45 6.80 25.70
CA ALA A 416 6.66 6.19 24.63
C ALA A 416 7.50 5.89 23.38
N LEU A 417 8.36 6.83 22.94
CA LEU A 417 9.30 6.60 21.83
C LEU A 417 10.33 5.49 22.15
N THR A 418 10.76 5.37 23.41
CA THR A 418 11.66 4.30 23.86
C THR A 418 10.95 2.94 23.92
N GLN A 419 9.68 2.89 24.32
CA GLN A 419 8.91 1.65 24.28
C GLN A 419 8.63 1.19 22.84
N ILE A 420 8.30 2.12 21.92
CA ILE A 420 8.19 1.82 20.48
C ILE A 420 9.53 1.28 19.94
N MET A 421 10.66 1.91 20.29
CA MET A 421 12.00 1.43 19.93
C MET A 421 12.28 0.00 20.44
N ARG A 422 11.91 -0.31 21.69
CA ARG A 422 12.05 -1.65 22.30
C ARG A 422 11.16 -2.70 21.60
N ILE A 423 9.91 -2.36 21.24
CA ILE A 423 8.98 -3.26 20.54
C ILE A 423 9.42 -3.52 19.10
N MET A 424 9.79 -2.48 18.36
CA MET A 424 10.18 -2.56 16.95
C MET A 424 11.65 -2.95 16.72
N GLN A 425 12.41 -3.14 17.80
CA GLN A 425 13.84 -3.50 17.79
C GLN A 425 14.71 -2.55 16.95
N TYR A 426 14.43 -1.25 17.00
CA TYR A 426 15.24 -0.24 16.32
C TYR A 426 16.63 -0.09 16.97
N PRO A 427 17.68 0.22 16.20
CA PRO A 427 19.03 0.45 16.74
C PRO A 427 19.14 1.73 17.59
N THR A 428 18.24 2.70 17.39
CA THR A 428 18.21 3.99 18.09
C THR A 428 16.77 4.45 18.32
N ARG A 429 16.52 5.24 19.37
CA ARG A 429 15.22 5.87 19.63
C ARG A 429 14.85 6.78 18.44
N PRO A 430 13.65 6.69 17.85
CA PRO A 430 13.23 7.63 16.83
C PRO A 430 12.89 8.99 17.46
N THR A 431 13.20 10.09 16.78
CA THR A 431 12.79 11.45 17.17
C THR A 431 11.30 11.68 16.87
N ALA A 432 10.80 11.08 15.79
CA ALA A 432 9.40 11.19 15.38
C ALA A 432 8.86 9.85 14.87
N VAL A 433 7.54 9.68 14.92
CA VAL A 433 6.83 8.52 14.38
C VAL A 433 5.58 8.97 13.61
N GLN A 434 5.38 8.41 12.43
CA GLN A 434 4.09 8.49 11.73
C GLN A 434 3.19 7.37 12.23
N GLY A 435 1.94 7.68 12.58
CA GLY A 435 1.01 6.68 13.08
C GLY A 435 -0.47 7.05 12.94
N ARG A 436 -1.31 6.24 13.58
CA ARG A 436 -2.73 6.50 13.80
C ARG A 436 -3.03 6.15 15.27
N ILE A 437 -3.94 6.87 15.93
CA ILE A 437 -4.43 6.53 17.27
C ILE A 437 -5.87 7.05 17.39
N GLY A 438 -6.80 6.17 17.72
CA GLY A 438 -8.23 6.49 17.76
C GLY A 438 -8.69 7.24 16.51
N GLY A 439 -9.24 8.45 16.69
CA GLY A 439 -9.70 9.31 15.60
C GLY A 439 -8.61 10.14 14.90
N ALA A 440 -7.34 10.01 15.29
CA ALA A 440 -6.24 10.86 14.81
C ALA A 440 -5.32 10.18 13.78
N LYS A 441 -4.81 10.99 12.84
CA LYS A 441 -3.74 10.66 11.87
C LYS A 441 -2.71 11.77 11.89
N GLY A 442 -1.42 11.44 11.98
CA GLY A 442 -0.36 12.39 11.68
C GLY A 442 1.05 11.87 12.02
N MET A 443 1.96 12.83 12.16
CA MET A 443 3.25 12.65 12.83
C MET A 443 3.10 12.95 14.33
N TRP A 444 3.89 12.28 15.15
CA TRP A 444 4.16 12.68 16.53
C TRP A 444 5.68 12.79 16.75
N VAL A 445 6.12 13.93 17.29
CA VAL A 445 7.54 14.26 17.50
C VAL A 445 7.85 14.35 19.00
N LEU A 446 9.12 14.11 19.37
CA LEU A 446 9.62 14.23 20.74
C LEU A 446 9.20 15.56 21.40
N HIS A 447 8.56 15.48 22.57
CA HIS A 447 8.08 16.64 23.34
C HIS A 447 9.22 17.62 23.70
N PRO A 448 9.03 18.95 23.63
CA PRO A 448 10.12 19.92 23.86
C PRO A 448 10.61 20.00 25.31
N GLU A 449 9.74 19.74 26.29
CA GLU A 449 10.10 19.85 27.72
C GLU A 449 10.98 18.69 28.21
N ALA A 450 12.03 19.00 28.96
CA ALA A 450 13.08 18.04 29.33
C ALA A 450 12.58 16.86 30.19
N ASN A 451 11.60 17.08 31.07
CA ASN A 451 10.89 16.05 31.85
C ASN A 451 10.24 15.00 30.94
N GLU A 452 9.66 15.43 29.81
CA GLU A 452 9.03 14.52 28.85
C GLU A 452 10.01 13.98 27.80
N GLN A 453 11.30 14.34 27.82
CA GLN A 453 12.32 13.71 26.98
C GLN A 453 13.00 12.49 27.62
N ALA A 454 12.71 12.23 28.91
CA ALA A 454 13.19 11.08 29.67
C ALA A 454 12.90 9.74 28.96
N VAL A 455 13.77 8.74 29.15
CA VAL A 455 13.65 7.41 28.51
C VAL A 455 12.74 6.45 29.26
N ASP A 456 12.49 6.70 30.54
CA ASP A 456 11.64 5.90 31.42
C ASP A 456 10.61 6.82 32.11
N GLY A 457 9.42 6.28 32.38
CA GLY A 457 8.26 7.04 32.88
C GLY A 457 6.95 6.47 32.32
N SER A 458 5.83 7.14 32.57
CA SER A 458 4.56 6.80 31.90
C SER A 458 4.56 7.28 30.44
N CYS A 459 4.05 6.45 29.54
CA CYS A 459 3.90 6.82 28.13
C CYS A 459 2.79 7.87 27.98
N LYS A 460 3.11 9.00 27.33
CA LYS A 460 2.19 10.13 27.08
C LYS A 460 2.19 10.57 25.62
N ILE A 461 1.03 11.05 25.16
CA ILE A 461 0.82 11.54 23.80
C ILE A 461 -0.10 12.76 23.80
N TRP A 462 0.21 13.75 22.96
CA TRP A 462 -0.56 14.96 22.78
C TRP A 462 -1.03 15.06 21.32
N ILE A 463 -2.32 15.26 21.13
CA ILE A 463 -2.99 15.18 19.83
C ILE A 463 -3.58 16.55 19.49
N ARG A 464 -3.15 17.13 18.36
CA ARG A 464 -3.62 18.44 17.88
C ARG A 464 -5.07 18.39 17.37
N ALA A 465 -5.73 19.54 17.28
CA ALA A 465 -7.04 19.66 16.64
C ALA A 465 -7.01 19.29 15.14
N SER A 466 -5.93 19.64 14.43
CA SER A 466 -5.57 19.14 13.10
C SER A 466 -5.43 17.61 13.07
N GLN A 467 -4.85 17.05 14.14
CA GLN A 467 -4.72 15.64 14.47
C GLN A 467 -6.03 14.85 14.29
N LYS A 468 -7.07 15.33 14.98
CA LYS A 468 -8.34 14.64 15.23
C LYS A 468 -9.27 14.63 14.00
N LYS A 469 -9.07 13.64 13.13
CA LYS A 469 -9.84 13.47 11.87
C LYS A 469 -11.25 12.86 12.10
N ILE A 470 -11.49 12.21 13.25
CA ILE A 470 -12.78 11.63 13.71
C ILE A 470 -13.00 11.98 15.20
N SER A 471 -14.24 12.32 15.59
CA SER A 471 -14.66 12.37 16.99
C SER A 471 -15.18 11.01 17.47
N LEU A 472 -14.65 10.52 18.59
CA LEU A 472 -15.01 9.26 19.23
C LEU A 472 -15.67 9.49 20.59
N GLN A 473 -16.19 8.42 21.19
CA GLN A 473 -16.67 8.41 22.57
C GLN A 473 -15.50 8.67 23.54
N ASP A 474 -15.82 9.20 24.73
CA ASP A 474 -14.87 9.63 25.75
C ASP A 474 -15.25 8.98 27.10
N PRO A 475 -14.37 8.17 27.72
CA PRO A 475 -13.06 7.75 27.24
C PRO A 475 -13.14 6.85 25.98
N PRO A 476 -12.11 6.84 25.11
CA PRO A 476 -12.04 5.92 23.98
C PRO A 476 -11.93 4.46 24.41
N HIS A 477 -12.41 3.55 23.56
CA HIS A 477 -12.27 2.10 23.70
C HIS A 477 -10.78 1.70 23.73
N SER A 478 -10.38 0.64 24.46
CA SER A 478 -8.97 0.23 24.59
C SER A 478 -8.27 0.03 23.25
N SER A 479 -8.89 -0.74 22.33
CA SER A 479 -8.44 -0.91 20.94
C SER A 479 -8.34 0.38 20.09
N GLN A 480 -8.77 1.53 20.62
CA GLN A 480 -8.63 2.86 20.02
C GLN A 480 -7.58 3.74 20.72
N ARG A 481 -7.07 3.32 21.90
CA ARG A 481 -5.94 3.93 22.62
C ARG A 481 -4.59 3.30 22.26
N ILE A 482 -4.61 2.17 21.53
CA ILE A 482 -3.42 1.56 20.93
C ILE A 482 -2.87 2.47 19.82
N PHE A 483 -1.56 2.75 19.88
CA PHE A 483 -0.83 3.47 18.85
C PHE A 483 -0.45 2.54 17.69
N GLU A 484 -0.90 2.91 16.50
CA GLU A 484 -0.76 2.14 15.27
C GLU A 484 0.33 2.78 14.43
N LEU A 485 1.53 2.23 14.52
CA LEU A 485 2.74 2.75 13.90
C LEU A 485 2.76 2.44 12.39
N LEU A 486 3.10 3.44 11.59
CA LEU A 486 3.32 3.31 10.15
C LEU A 486 4.80 3.41 9.78
N ALA A 487 5.52 4.37 10.35
CA ALA A 487 6.92 4.64 10.03
C ALA A 487 7.65 5.37 11.18
N PRO A 488 8.95 5.10 11.41
CA PRO A 488 9.82 5.96 12.19
C PRO A 488 10.39 7.12 11.37
N SER A 489 10.89 8.15 12.05
CA SER A 489 11.79 9.18 11.51
C SER A 489 12.97 8.55 10.77
N ARG A 490 13.21 8.96 9.53
CA ARG A 490 14.20 8.36 8.63
C ARG A 490 14.81 9.41 7.69
N VAL A 491 15.96 9.08 7.13
CA VAL A 491 16.61 9.80 6.03
C VAL A 491 16.86 8.81 4.90
N SER A 492 16.68 9.24 3.65
CA SER A 492 17.01 8.46 2.45
C SER A 492 17.70 9.35 1.41
N GLY A 493 18.83 8.90 0.88
CA GLY A 493 19.56 9.63 -0.18
C GLY A 493 20.72 8.81 -0.77
N PRO A 494 21.34 9.28 -1.87
CA PRO A 494 21.03 10.53 -2.58
C PRO A 494 19.66 10.53 -3.24
N SER A 495 19.03 11.70 -3.32
CA SER A 495 17.74 11.89 -3.99
C SER A 495 17.92 12.22 -5.49
N ARG A 496 16.80 12.41 -6.20
CA ARG A 496 16.79 12.70 -7.65
C ARG A 496 15.70 13.71 -8.01
N LEU A 497 15.87 14.35 -9.15
CA LEU A 497 14.91 15.27 -9.72
C LEU A 497 13.88 14.49 -10.54
N SER A 498 12.59 14.73 -10.28
CA SER A 498 11.51 14.21 -11.14
C SER A 498 11.33 15.09 -12.37
N SER A 499 10.67 14.58 -13.41
CA SER A 499 10.28 15.36 -14.61
C SER A 499 9.55 16.68 -14.28
N GLN A 500 8.81 16.73 -13.18
CA GLN A 500 8.09 17.92 -12.72
C GLN A 500 9.03 18.88 -11.97
N THR A 501 9.93 18.36 -11.15
CA THR A 501 10.96 19.17 -10.46
C THR A 501 11.92 19.80 -11.46
N LEU A 502 12.32 19.07 -12.51
CA LEU A 502 13.18 19.53 -13.60
C LEU A 502 12.59 20.76 -14.31
N VAL A 503 11.29 20.75 -14.57
CA VAL A 503 10.57 21.89 -15.16
C VAL A 503 10.48 23.07 -14.19
N ASN A 504 10.26 22.82 -12.89
CA ASN A 504 10.24 23.86 -11.86
C ASN A 504 11.61 24.57 -11.74
N ILE A 505 12.69 23.84 -11.50
CA ILE A 505 14.03 24.45 -11.30
C ILE A 505 14.53 25.15 -12.58
N SER A 506 14.21 24.60 -13.76
CA SER A 506 14.50 25.26 -15.04
C SER A 506 13.72 26.55 -15.23
N HIS A 507 12.48 26.64 -14.73
CA HIS A 507 11.70 27.88 -14.80
C HIS A 507 12.24 28.94 -13.83
N ASN A 508 12.67 28.50 -12.63
CA ASN A 508 13.20 29.33 -11.56
C ASN A 508 14.71 29.66 -11.72
N GLY A 509 15.28 29.45 -12.91
CA GLY A 509 16.56 30.03 -13.32
C GLY A 509 17.72 29.05 -13.53
N VAL A 510 17.59 27.77 -13.14
CA VAL A 510 18.70 26.79 -13.26
C VAL A 510 19.04 26.51 -14.74
N PRO A 511 20.28 26.76 -15.19
CA PRO A 511 20.73 26.48 -16.55
C PRO A 511 20.59 25.01 -16.96
N HIS A 512 20.22 24.76 -18.22
CA HIS A 512 20.08 23.41 -18.76
C HIS A 512 21.42 22.65 -18.84
N GLY A 513 22.55 23.36 -18.88
CA GLY A 513 23.89 22.75 -18.87
C GLY A 513 24.11 21.90 -17.61
N ILE A 514 23.93 22.51 -16.43
CA ILE A 514 24.05 21.85 -15.11
C ILE A 514 23.16 20.61 -15.03
N ILE A 515 21.90 20.70 -15.48
CA ILE A 515 20.96 19.57 -15.46
C ILE A 515 21.43 18.43 -16.40
N LYS A 516 21.94 18.77 -17.59
CA LYS A 516 22.54 17.80 -18.51
C LYS A 516 23.82 17.19 -17.95
N GLU A 517 24.63 17.95 -17.21
CA GLU A 517 25.87 17.50 -16.60
C GLU A 517 25.61 16.54 -15.44
N LEU A 518 24.66 16.84 -14.56
CA LEU A 518 24.15 15.92 -13.52
C LEU A 518 23.64 14.61 -14.14
N MET A 519 22.81 14.69 -15.19
CA MET A 519 22.32 13.51 -15.92
C MET A 519 23.48 12.69 -16.52
N THR A 520 24.49 13.36 -17.09
CA THR A 520 25.64 12.71 -17.73
C THR A 520 26.59 12.08 -16.70
N ALA A 521 26.81 12.75 -15.56
CA ALA A 521 27.68 12.27 -14.49
C ALA A 521 27.07 11.06 -13.77
N GLY A 522 25.78 11.14 -13.40
CA GLY A 522 25.05 10.03 -12.80
C GLY A 522 25.03 8.80 -13.71
N LEU A 523 24.65 8.98 -14.98
CA LEU A 523 24.55 7.87 -15.93
C LEU A 523 25.93 7.24 -16.20
N LYS A 524 27.01 8.03 -16.28
CA LYS A 524 28.38 7.50 -16.35
C LYS A 524 28.73 6.65 -15.14
N ALA A 525 28.43 7.12 -13.93
CA ALA A 525 28.74 6.40 -12.70
C ALA A 525 27.99 5.06 -12.60
N ASP A 526 26.68 5.05 -12.83
CA ASP A 526 25.87 3.81 -12.80
C ASP A 526 26.27 2.81 -13.90
N ILE A 527 26.64 3.29 -15.10
CA ILE A 527 27.17 2.42 -16.16
C ILE A 527 28.55 1.88 -15.79
N GLN A 528 29.46 2.73 -15.26
CA GLN A 528 30.81 2.33 -14.88
C GLN A 528 30.81 1.27 -13.75
N GLU A 529 29.89 1.39 -12.77
CA GLU A 529 29.67 0.36 -11.75
C GLU A 529 29.27 -1.01 -12.35
N LEU A 530 28.63 -1.04 -13.53
CA LEU A 530 28.19 -2.26 -14.23
C LEU A 530 29.20 -2.80 -15.25
N THR A 531 30.08 -1.96 -15.82
CA THR A 531 31.00 -2.32 -16.92
C THR A 531 32.48 -2.43 -16.51
N SER A 532 32.88 -2.00 -15.31
CA SER A 532 34.28 -2.08 -14.86
C SER A 532 34.69 -3.52 -14.50
N TRP A 533 35.20 -4.28 -15.47
CA TRP A 533 35.43 -5.73 -15.33
C TRP A 533 36.90 -6.12 -15.09
N ASP A 534 37.85 -5.25 -15.41
CA ASP A 534 39.26 -5.63 -15.63
C ASP A 534 40.13 -5.67 -14.36
N GLN A 535 39.56 -5.40 -13.18
CA GLN A 535 40.31 -5.27 -11.92
C GLN A 535 40.12 -6.49 -11.00
N PRO A 536 41.05 -6.75 -10.06
CA PRO A 536 40.82 -7.69 -8.96
C PRO A 536 39.47 -7.42 -8.27
N ASP A 537 38.73 -8.46 -7.89
CA ASP A 537 37.40 -8.34 -7.25
C ASP A 537 36.32 -7.52 -8.01
N SER A 538 36.56 -7.06 -9.26
CA SER A 538 35.58 -6.30 -10.05
C SER A 538 34.19 -6.96 -10.09
N MET A 539 34.13 -8.28 -10.16
CA MET A 539 32.87 -9.03 -10.21
C MET A 539 32.01 -8.86 -8.94
N LEU A 540 32.63 -8.57 -7.77
CA LEU A 540 31.90 -8.25 -6.54
C LEU A 540 31.29 -6.84 -6.59
N LEU A 541 31.99 -5.89 -7.22
CA LEU A 541 31.48 -4.53 -7.45
C LEU A 541 30.35 -4.52 -8.49
N VAL A 542 30.48 -5.26 -9.60
CA VAL A 542 29.41 -5.44 -10.59
C VAL A 542 28.20 -6.17 -9.98
N TRP A 543 28.42 -7.20 -9.15
CA TRP A 543 27.34 -7.87 -8.43
C TRP A 543 26.54 -6.88 -7.56
N ARG A 544 27.25 -5.98 -6.86
CA ARG A 544 26.65 -4.90 -6.06
C ARG A 544 25.86 -3.92 -6.95
N ALA A 545 26.40 -3.56 -8.11
CA ALA A 545 25.76 -2.65 -9.06
C ALA A 545 24.42 -3.23 -9.58
N ILE A 546 24.38 -4.52 -9.89
CA ILE A 546 23.15 -5.23 -10.28
C ILE A 546 22.15 -5.30 -9.12
N GLU A 547 22.62 -5.54 -7.89
CA GLU A 547 21.78 -5.56 -6.68
C GLU A 547 21.08 -4.22 -6.48
N LYS A 548 21.85 -3.11 -6.54
CA LYS A 548 21.42 -1.71 -6.53
C LYS A 548 20.41 -1.42 -7.63
N ALA A 549 20.76 -1.67 -8.90
CA ALA A 549 19.90 -1.41 -10.06
C ALA A 549 18.57 -2.18 -10.00
N GLY A 550 18.60 -3.43 -9.53
CA GLY A 550 17.42 -4.27 -9.38
C GLY A 550 16.63 -4.13 -8.08
N ASN A 551 17.13 -3.33 -7.12
CA ASN A 551 16.63 -3.28 -5.73
C ASN A 551 16.45 -4.68 -5.11
N VAL A 552 17.40 -5.58 -5.35
CA VAL A 552 17.21 -7.02 -5.18
C VAL A 552 17.08 -7.42 -3.70
N ALA A 553 17.87 -6.83 -2.79
CA ALA A 553 17.75 -7.10 -1.36
C ALA A 553 16.35 -6.74 -0.84
N LEU A 554 15.80 -5.58 -1.23
CA LEU A 554 14.41 -5.22 -0.89
C LEU A 554 13.42 -6.19 -1.53
N GLY A 555 13.59 -6.52 -2.81
CA GLY A 555 12.75 -7.49 -3.52
C GLY A 555 12.74 -8.88 -2.89
N ARG A 556 13.78 -9.24 -2.11
CA ARG A 556 13.88 -10.48 -1.32
C ARG A 556 13.28 -10.32 0.08
N MET A 557 13.47 -9.19 0.75
CA MET A 557 12.82 -8.91 2.05
C MET A 557 11.29 -8.78 1.92
N ARG A 558 10.78 -8.19 0.84
CA ARG A 558 9.35 -8.14 0.52
C ARG A 558 8.70 -9.52 0.36
N ARG A 559 9.45 -10.53 -0.07
CA ARG A 559 8.99 -11.94 -0.13
C ARG A 559 8.91 -12.62 1.24
N ARG A 560 9.41 -11.98 2.31
CA ARG A 560 9.49 -12.54 3.67
C ARG A 560 8.60 -11.82 4.68
N SER A 561 8.59 -10.48 4.66
CA SER A 561 8.03 -9.63 5.73
C SER A 561 7.06 -8.57 5.20
N THR A 562 6.09 -9.00 4.38
CA THR A 562 4.96 -8.17 3.94
C THR A 562 4.15 -7.66 5.13
N GLY A 563 3.70 -6.41 5.12
CA GLY A 563 2.94 -5.78 6.21
C GLY A 563 3.77 -4.91 7.15
N GLU A 564 5.09 -5.12 7.22
CA GLU A 564 5.91 -4.64 8.34
C GLU A 564 7.09 -3.73 7.92
N LEU A 565 7.53 -3.75 6.66
CA LEU A 565 8.78 -3.07 6.23
C LEU A 565 8.79 -1.54 6.47
N ARG A 566 7.65 -0.84 6.32
CA ARG A 566 7.57 0.62 6.57
C ARG A 566 7.72 0.93 8.06
N ALA A 567 7.05 0.15 8.90
CA ALA A 567 7.16 0.25 10.36
C ALA A 567 8.57 -0.16 10.84
N LEU A 568 9.26 -1.06 10.15
CA LEU A 568 10.68 -1.37 10.39
C LEU A 568 11.66 -0.30 9.85
N GLY A 569 11.18 0.82 9.31
CA GLY A 569 12.01 1.90 8.76
C GLY A 569 12.61 1.62 7.37
N LEU A 570 12.43 0.40 6.83
CA LEU A 570 12.99 -0.05 5.55
C LEU A 570 12.32 0.58 4.31
N GLY A 571 11.38 1.52 4.53
CA GLY A 571 10.81 2.38 3.48
C GLY A 571 11.83 3.30 2.78
N GLN A 572 13.07 3.41 3.29
CA GLN A 572 14.17 4.11 2.62
C GLN A 572 14.53 3.53 1.24
N LEU A 573 14.20 2.26 0.97
CA LEU A 573 14.64 1.53 -0.23
C LEU A 573 13.67 1.70 -1.43
N ARG A 574 12.93 2.82 -1.50
CA ARG A 574 12.04 3.16 -2.64
C ARG A 574 12.84 3.66 -3.86
N PRO A 575 12.44 3.34 -5.10
CA PRO A 575 12.64 4.25 -6.23
C PRO A 575 11.89 5.57 -5.93
N LEU A 576 12.58 6.71 -6.01
CA LEU A 576 12.08 7.95 -5.39
C LEU A 576 10.87 8.61 -6.07
N ASP A 577 10.42 8.15 -7.25
CA ASP A 577 9.39 8.86 -8.04
C ASP A 577 7.98 8.24 -7.93
N SER A 578 7.84 7.12 -7.21
CA SER A 578 6.55 6.55 -6.80
C SER A 578 6.23 6.98 -5.36
N GLN A 579 5.93 8.28 -5.21
CA GLN A 579 5.70 8.93 -3.91
C GLN A 579 4.60 10.01 -3.98
N GLN A 580 3.49 9.77 -4.69
CA GLN A 580 2.34 10.71 -4.64
C GLN A 580 1.36 10.39 -3.51
N ASN A 581 1.41 9.18 -2.94
CA ASN A 581 0.72 8.83 -1.71
C ASN A 581 1.51 7.72 -1.00
N GLU A 582 2.31 8.03 0.03
CA GLU A 582 3.13 7.01 0.73
C GLU A 582 2.33 5.77 1.19
N ASP A 583 1.07 5.98 1.61
CA ASP A 583 0.18 4.93 2.08
C ASP A 583 -0.29 4.02 0.91
N GLU A 584 -0.57 4.58 -0.27
CA GLU A 584 -1.07 3.85 -1.44
C GLU A 584 0.07 3.23 -2.25
N ASP A 585 1.16 3.98 -2.46
CA ASP A 585 2.39 3.49 -3.10
C ASP A 585 2.94 2.28 -2.32
N PHE A 586 2.96 2.32 -0.98
CA PHE A 586 3.39 1.19 -0.16
C PHE A 586 2.38 0.03 -0.17
N GLU A 587 1.07 0.28 -0.04
CA GLU A 587 0.05 -0.78 -0.10
C GLU A 587 0.00 -1.48 -1.47
N MET A 588 0.28 -0.78 -2.58
CA MET A 588 0.46 -1.36 -3.92
C MET A 588 1.76 -2.16 -4.05
N LEU A 589 2.85 -1.74 -3.41
CA LEU A 589 4.10 -2.53 -3.35
C LEU A 589 3.94 -3.80 -2.48
N GLU A 590 2.95 -3.83 -1.59
CA GLU A 590 2.50 -5.01 -0.82
C GLU A 590 1.47 -5.89 -1.55
N GLU A 591 0.80 -5.39 -2.61
CA GLU A 591 -0.12 -6.19 -3.45
C GLU A 591 0.60 -7.25 -4.31
N GLY A 592 1.95 -7.27 -4.29
CA GLY A 592 2.86 -8.13 -5.07
C GLY A 592 2.71 -9.66 -4.91
N PRO A 593 3.67 -10.45 -5.44
CA PRO A 593 3.56 -11.91 -5.52
C PRO A 593 3.45 -12.59 -4.15
N SER A 594 2.78 -13.74 -4.12
CA SER A 594 2.35 -14.44 -2.90
C SER A 594 3.48 -14.93 -2.00
N GLN A 595 3.19 -15.22 -0.72
CA GLN A 595 4.19 -15.79 0.20
C GLN A 595 4.80 -17.13 -0.25
N ASP A 596 4.09 -17.95 -1.05
CA ASP A 596 4.67 -19.17 -1.66
C ASP A 596 5.63 -18.87 -2.84
N PHE A 597 5.75 -17.60 -3.27
CA PHE A 597 6.63 -17.20 -4.37
C PHE A 597 8.10 -17.20 -3.96
N THR A 598 8.74 -18.36 -4.12
CA THR A 598 10.19 -18.58 -3.93
C THR A 598 11.10 -17.65 -4.74
N GLY A 599 10.55 -16.92 -5.72
CA GLY A 599 11.30 -16.13 -6.69
C GLY A 599 12.08 -16.95 -7.71
N ARG A 600 11.85 -18.27 -7.79
CA ARG A 600 12.52 -19.20 -8.71
C ARG A 600 11.53 -19.97 -9.57
N LYS A 601 11.95 -20.34 -10.79
CA LYS A 601 11.24 -21.28 -11.66
C LYS A 601 11.31 -22.70 -11.05
N PRO A 602 10.20 -23.44 -10.91
CA PRO A 602 10.18 -24.68 -10.13
C PRO A 602 11.15 -25.78 -10.57
N PHE A 603 11.40 -25.91 -11.88
CA PHE A 603 12.18 -27.03 -12.44
C PHE A 603 13.65 -26.69 -12.67
N SER A 604 13.95 -25.57 -13.33
CA SER A 604 15.34 -25.16 -13.62
C SER A 604 16.04 -24.41 -12.48
N GLY A 605 15.29 -24.03 -11.42
CA GLY A 605 15.79 -23.28 -10.27
C GLY A 605 16.21 -21.83 -10.56
N GLN A 606 16.11 -21.39 -11.83
CA GLN A 606 16.45 -20.04 -12.29
C GLN A 606 15.63 -18.98 -11.53
N PRO A 607 16.24 -17.89 -11.05
CA PRO A 607 15.48 -16.75 -10.55
C PRO A 607 14.51 -16.16 -11.58
N VAL A 608 13.42 -15.56 -11.11
CA VAL A 608 12.40 -14.95 -11.97
C VAL A 608 12.81 -13.55 -12.44
N THR A 609 13.59 -12.80 -11.64
CA THR A 609 14.04 -11.45 -12.01
C THR A 609 15.35 -11.47 -12.80
N LEU A 610 15.47 -10.57 -13.78
CA LEU A 610 16.68 -10.39 -14.60
C LEU A 610 17.94 -10.16 -13.75
N HIS A 611 17.82 -9.29 -12.74
CA HIS A 611 18.91 -8.92 -11.85
C HIS A 611 19.40 -10.11 -11.01
N GLU A 612 18.49 -10.90 -10.42
CA GLU A 612 18.87 -12.11 -9.67
C GLU A 612 19.53 -13.17 -10.56
N VAL A 613 19.11 -13.32 -11.82
CA VAL A 613 19.77 -14.24 -12.77
C VAL A 613 21.21 -13.80 -13.06
N ALA A 614 21.46 -12.50 -13.29
CA ALA A 614 22.81 -12.00 -13.54
C ALA A 614 23.69 -12.08 -12.28
N MET A 615 23.14 -11.79 -11.10
CA MET A 615 23.80 -11.95 -9.81
C MET A 615 24.20 -13.41 -9.51
N GLU A 616 23.33 -14.39 -9.80
CA GLU A 616 23.65 -15.80 -9.58
C GLU A 616 24.68 -16.35 -10.58
N LEU A 617 24.73 -15.81 -11.80
CA LEU A 617 25.81 -16.13 -12.75
C LEU A 617 27.18 -15.60 -12.27
N LEU A 618 27.25 -14.35 -11.77
CA LEU A 618 28.47 -13.81 -11.18
C LEU A 618 28.89 -14.59 -9.92
N GLN A 619 27.95 -14.93 -9.03
CA GLN A 619 28.23 -15.75 -7.84
C GLN A 619 28.74 -17.16 -8.17
N ALA A 620 28.36 -17.71 -9.33
CA ALA A 620 28.84 -18.99 -9.81
C ALA A 620 30.24 -18.93 -10.45
N GLY A 621 30.85 -17.75 -10.58
CA GLY A 621 32.15 -17.57 -11.23
C GLY A 621 32.09 -17.40 -12.75
N PHE A 622 30.94 -17.08 -13.35
CA PHE A 622 30.88 -16.67 -14.74
C PHE A 622 31.31 -15.22 -14.91
N HIS A 623 32.13 -14.95 -15.93
CA HIS A 623 32.61 -13.61 -16.27
C HIS A 623 31.85 -13.06 -17.49
N PRO A 624 31.43 -11.78 -17.53
CA PRO A 624 30.68 -11.20 -18.65
C PRO A 624 31.31 -11.47 -20.02
N MET A 625 32.61 -11.18 -20.18
CA MET A 625 33.38 -11.41 -21.42
C MET A 625 33.56 -12.89 -21.82
N LYS A 626 33.22 -13.85 -20.94
CA LYS A 626 33.38 -15.30 -21.18
C LYS A 626 32.06 -16.04 -21.39
N LEU A 627 30.92 -15.36 -21.28
CA LEU A 627 29.60 -15.99 -21.43
C LEU A 627 28.63 -15.00 -22.07
N LYS A 628 28.30 -15.17 -23.36
CA LYS A 628 27.38 -14.26 -24.07
C LYS A 628 26.03 -14.09 -23.36
N LEU A 629 25.53 -15.14 -22.70
CA LEU A 629 24.33 -15.05 -21.88
C LEU A 629 24.46 -13.99 -20.77
N LEU A 630 25.55 -13.96 -20.01
CA LEU A 630 25.75 -12.95 -18.95
C LEU A 630 25.94 -11.56 -19.57
N PHE A 631 26.75 -11.45 -20.62
CA PHE A 631 26.94 -10.20 -21.36
C PHE A 631 25.61 -9.57 -21.81
N SER A 632 24.73 -10.34 -22.46
CA SER A 632 23.42 -9.83 -22.92
C SER A 632 22.35 -9.78 -21.83
N LYS A 633 22.61 -10.28 -20.61
CA LYS A 633 21.79 -9.94 -19.42
C LYS A 633 22.21 -8.60 -18.82
N LEU A 634 23.52 -8.32 -18.76
CA LEU A 634 24.05 -7.00 -18.39
C LEU A 634 23.63 -5.92 -19.39
N GLU A 635 23.65 -6.20 -20.69
CA GLU A 635 23.12 -5.35 -21.77
C GLU A 635 21.66 -4.92 -21.52
N CYS A 636 20.81 -5.87 -21.09
CA CYS A 636 19.42 -5.60 -20.70
C CYS A 636 19.32 -4.76 -19.42
N ILE A 637 20.20 -4.98 -18.44
CA ILE A 637 20.23 -4.21 -17.17
C ILE A 637 20.68 -2.78 -17.43
N LEU A 638 21.76 -2.59 -18.21
CA LEU A 638 22.23 -1.29 -18.70
C LEU A 638 21.13 -0.58 -19.48
N THR A 639 20.44 -1.27 -20.38
CA THR A 639 19.31 -0.70 -21.13
C THR A 639 18.19 -0.24 -20.20
N LEU A 640 17.88 -0.98 -19.12
CA LEU A 640 16.89 -0.57 -18.12
C LEU A 640 17.35 0.65 -17.31
N VAL A 641 18.62 0.70 -16.88
CA VAL A 641 19.19 1.85 -16.17
C VAL A 641 19.15 3.10 -17.06
N ILE A 642 19.65 3.00 -18.30
CA ILE A 642 19.61 4.09 -19.28
C ILE A 642 18.16 4.52 -19.56
N ASP A 643 17.25 3.57 -19.82
CA ASP A 643 15.84 3.90 -20.07
C ASP A 643 15.19 4.63 -18.89
N ALA A 644 15.63 4.38 -17.66
CA ALA A 644 15.12 5.05 -16.48
C ALA A 644 15.63 6.52 -16.37
N TYR A 645 16.89 6.78 -16.74
CA TYR A 645 17.40 8.15 -16.90
C TYR A 645 16.66 8.91 -18.03
N VAL A 646 16.27 8.23 -19.12
CA VAL A 646 15.70 8.88 -20.32
C VAL A 646 14.18 9.03 -20.28
N LYS A 647 13.43 8.01 -19.85
CA LYS A 647 11.95 7.99 -19.86
C LYS A 647 11.34 8.58 -18.60
N ASP A 648 11.87 8.18 -17.45
CA ASP A 648 11.37 8.60 -16.14
C ASP A 648 12.06 9.89 -15.67
N PHE A 649 13.07 10.35 -16.43
CA PHE A 649 13.93 11.50 -16.16
C PHE A 649 14.69 11.41 -14.83
N HIS A 650 15.14 10.21 -14.44
CA HIS A 650 15.94 10.00 -13.23
C HIS A 650 17.28 10.77 -13.28
N VAL A 651 17.31 12.04 -12.84
CA VAL A 651 18.56 12.81 -12.70
C VAL A 651 18.96 12.84 -11.22
N PRO A 652 20.00 12.10 -10.78
CA PRO A 652 20.41 12.05 -9.38
C PRO A 652 21.08 13.36 -8.94
N ILE A 653 21.00 13.66 -7.64
CA ILE A 653 21.78 14.72 -7.00
C ILE A 653 22.55 14.11 -5.81
N PRO A 654 23.88 13.95 -5.90
CA PRO A 654 24.69 13.39 -4.81
C PRO A 654 24.55 14.16 -3.49
N GLU A 655 24.51 15.50 -3.54
CA GLU A 655 24.39 16.41 -2.40
C GLU A 655 22.93 16.60 -1.94
N SER A 656 22.16 15.51 -1.81
CA SER A 656 20.74 15.61 -1.42
C SER A 656 20.23 14.46 -0.54
N MET A 657 19.17 14.74 0.24
CA MET A 657 18.52 13.81 1.16
C MET A 657 17.01 14.07 1.23
N GLU A 658 16.21 13.01 1.40
CA GLU A 658 14.78 13.02 1.70
C GLU A 658 14.55 12.65 3.18
N ALA A 659 13.75 13.41 3.92
CA ALA A 659 13.31 13.07 5.27
C ALA A 659 11.90 13.62 5.59
N TYR A 660 11.27 13.16 6.67
CA TYR A 660 9.99 13.71 7.15
C TYR A 660 10.15 15.13 7.69
N ILE A 661 9.17 16.01 7.43
CA ILE A 661 9.12 17.34 8.04
C ILE A 661 8.39 17.36 9.38
N VAL A 662 8.85 18.21 10.30
CA VAL A 662 8.21 18.51 11.58
C VAL A 662 8.25 20.02 11.86
N PRO A 663 7.27 20.59 12.59
CA PRO A 663 7.35 21.97 13.06
C PRO A 663 8.41 22.15 14.15
N ASP A 664 9.00 23.34 14.23
CA ASP A 664 9.95 23.73 15.27
C ASP A 664 9.31 23.70 16.68
N PRO A 665 9.73 22.77 17.56
CA PRO A 665 9.14 22.57 18.87
C PRO A 665 9.58 23.63 19.91
N TYR A 666 10.45 24.58 19.55
CA TYR A 666 10.92 25.65 20.43
C TYR A 666 10.73 27.08 19.87
N GLY A 667 10.24 27.24 18.64
CA GLY A 667 10.07 28.55 18.00
C GLY A 667 11.36 29.34 17.78
N VAL A 668 12.49 28.64 17.63
CA VAL A 668 13.83 29.24 17.50
C VAL A 668 14.15 29.65 16.07
N LEU A 669 13.77 28.86 15.06
CA LEU A 669 14.02 29.11 13.64
C LEU A 669 13.22 30.31 13.12
N ASN A 670 13.83 31.13 12.28
CA ASN A 670 13.19 32.29 11.64
C ASN A 670 12.51 31.93 10.31
N GLU A 671 11.78 32.89 9.72
CA GLU A 671 11.15 32.68 8.41
C GLU A 671 12.23 32.39 7.35
N ASN A 672 12.08 31.27 6.63
CA ASN A 672 13.08 30.70 5.70
C ASN A 672 14.34 30.08 6.34
N GLU A 673 14.36 29.81 7.65
CA GLU A 673 15.37 28.94 8.29
C GLU A 673 14.83 27.52 8.50
N ILE A 674 15.67 26.50 8.29
CA ILE A 674 15.38 25.10 8.63
C ILE A 674 16.51 24.49 9.47
N HIS A 675 16.22 23.46 10.25
CA HIS A 675 17.26 22.60 10.84
C HIS A 675 17.17 21.18 10.28
N PHE A 676 18.29 20.60 9.86
CA PHE A 676 18.34 19.21 9.42
C PHE A 676 19.61 18.53 9.90
N ARG A 677 19.43 17.46 10.68
CA ARG A 677 20.47 16.69 11.35
C ARG A 677 20.21 15.18 11.16
N THR A 678 21.26 14.40 10.98
CA THR A 678 21.18 12.94 10.79
C THR A 678 21.80 12.19 11.97
N SER A 679 21.30 10.98 12.26
CA SER A 679 21.89 10.12 13.30
C SER A 679 23.17 9.41 12.84
N GLU A 680 23.27 9.12 11.54
CA GLU A 680 24.48 8.62 10.88
C GLU A 680 25.15 9.77 10.10
N PRO A 681 26.46 10.00 10.24
CA PRO A 681 27.16 11.02 9.45
C PRO A 681 27.11 10.73 7.94
N ILE A 682 26.65 11.73 7.18
CA ILE A 682 26.73 11.74 5.72
C ILE A 682 28.19 11.99 5.33
N ILE A 683 28.69 11.30 4.29
CA ILE A 683 29.92 11.72 3.62
C ILE A 683 29.51 12.68 2.50
N ASP A 684 29.91 13.93 2.61
CA ASP A 684 29.71 14.91 1.54
C ASP A 684 30.51 14.49 0.29
N PRO A 685 29.88 14.34 -0.88
CA PRO A 685 30.51 13.75 -2.06
C PRO A 685 31.53 14.68 -2.74
N THR A 686 31.44 15.99 -2.52
CA THR A 686 32.37 16.99 -3.11
C THR A 686 33.63 17.15 -2.26
N THR A 687 33.51 17.17 -0.94
CA THR A 687 34.61 17.45 0.00
C THR A 687 35.17 16.21 0.69
N GLY A 688 34.44 15.09 0.68
CA GLY A 688 34.77 13.88 1.44
C GLY A 688 34.59 14.01 2.97
N ALA A 689 34.13 15.16 3.45
CA ALA A 689 33.94 15.41 4.88
C ALA A 689 32.76 14.59 5.45
N GLN A 690 32.87 14.19 6.71
CA GLN A 690 31.73 13.65 7.45
C GLN A 690 30.94 14.79 8.09
N ILE A 691 29.66 14.91 7.72
CA ILE A 691 28.73 15.92 8.25
C ILE A 691 27.51 15.23 8.85
N ASP A 692 27.12 15.64 10.06
CA ASP A 692 25.91 15.16 10.75
C ASP A 692 24.76 16.19 10.68
N THR A 693 25.05 17.41 10.21
CA THR A 693 24.13 18.55 10.20
C THR A 693 24.36 19.34 8.91
N ILE A 694 23.29 19.64 8.17
CA ILE A 694 23.38 20.46 6.95
C ILE A 694 23.29 21.94 7.33
N ALA A 695 24.10 22.80 6.71
CA ALA A 695 24.14 24.24 6.97
C ALA A 695 24.48 25.03 5.69
N GLY A 696 23.95 26.26 5.58
CA GLY A 696 24.09 27.13 4.41
C GLY A 696 22.83 27.19 3.55
N GLU A 697 22.90 27.82 2.38
CA GLU A 697 21.77 27.85 1.44
C GLU A 697 21.47 26.44 0.89
N VAL A 698 20.19 26.07 0.89
CA VAL A 698 19.70 24.79 0.34
C VAL A 698 18.40 25.01 -0.44
N LEU A 699 18.10 24.12 -1.38
CA LEU A 699 16.75 24.04 -1.96
C LEU A 699 15.94 22.94 -1.26
N VAL A 700 14.68 23.22 -0.95
CA VAL A 700 13.70 22.26 -0.42
C VAL A 700 12.49 22.14 -1.33
N TRP A 701 12.00 20.90 -1.52
CA TRP A 701 10.76 20.65 -2.27
C TRP A 701 10.09 19.33 -1.86
N ARG A 702 8.81 19.22 -2.25
CA ARG A 702 8.01 17.99 -2.16
C ARG A 702 7.52 17.62 -3.55
N ASN A 703 7.49 16.33 -3.89
CA ASN A 703 6.87 15.85 -5.12
C ASN A 703 5.35 15.68 -4.89
N PRO A 704 4.45 16.06 -5.83
CA PRO A 704 4.69 16.65 -7.16
C PRO A 704 4.77 18.18 -7.16
N THR A 705 5.75 18.77 -7.87
CA THR A 705 5.88 20.23 -8.04
C THR A 705 5.08 20.75 -9.25
N ARG A 706 4.03 21.54 -9.02
CA ARG A 706 3.10 22.05 -10.04
C ARG A 706 3.12 23.56 -10.21
N LEU A 707 3.35 24.32 -9.15
CA LEU A 707 3.44 25.79 -9.19
C LEU A 707 4.92 26.22 -9.17
N PRO A 708 5.27 27.40 -9.74
CA PRO A 708 6.59 28.02 -9.60
C PRO A 708 7.11 28.06 -8.16
N SER A 709 6.23 28.17 -7.16
CA SER A 709 6.57 28.25 -5.74
C SER A 709 6.88 26.91 -5.05
N ASP A 710 6.71 25.76 -5.71
CA ASP A 710 6.77 24.44 -5.05
C ASP A 710 8.20 23.93 -4.73
N VAL A 711 9.21 24.69 -5.14
CA VAL A 711 10.60 24.56 -4.69
C VAL A 711 10.98 25.89 -4.03
N GLN A 712 11.61 25.85 -2.86
CA GLN A 712 12.06 27.04 -2.12
C GLN A 712 13.54 26.94 -1.76
N LYS A 713 14.31 28.00 -2.04
CA LYS A 713 15.61 28.25 -1.42
C LYS A 713 15.38 28.75 0.01
N VAL A 714 16.05 28.12 0.98
CA VAL A 714 16.01 28.41 2.42
C VAL A 714 17.41 28.29 3.03
N MET A 715 17.59 28.78 4.25
CA MET A 715 18.84 28.70 4.99
C MET A 715 18.81 27.51 5.97
N ALA A 716 19.68 26.53 5.80
CA ALA A 716 19.90 25.48 6.79
C ALA A 716 20.80 26.02 7.92
N VAL A 717 20.35 25.90 9.18
CA VAL A 717 21.04 26.40 10.36
C VAL A 717 21.18 25.31 11.43
N SER A 718 22.27 25.33 12.19
CA SER A 718 22.47 24.46 13.35
C SER A 718 22.09 25.21 14.64
N HIS A 719 21.05 24.76 15.34
CA HIS A 719 20.58 25.40 16.57
C HIS A 719 20.63 24.43 17.77
N PRO A 720 21.34 24.75 18.88
CA PRO A 720 21.61 23.80 19.97
C PRO A 720 20.39 23.10 20.58
N LYS A 721 19.25 23.80 20.75
CA LYS A 721 18.01 23.18 21.25
C LYS A 721 17.47 22.06 20.34
N LEU A 722 17.77 22.08 19.05
CA LEU A 722 17.29 21.10 18.07
C LEU A 722 18.23 19.90 17.90
N SER A 723 19.32 19.81 18.67
CA SER A 723 20.29 18.69 18.63
C SER A 723 19.67 17.28 18.83
N ASN A 724 18.58 17.18 19.59
CA ASN A 724 17.82 15.93 19.80
C ASN A 724 16.85 15.60 18.64
N TYR A 725 16.75 16.46 17.63
CA TYR A 725 15.79 16.36 16.53
C TYR A 725 16.47 15.94 15.23
N TYR A 726 16.91 14.67 15.20
CA TYR A 726 17.58 14.06 14.06
C TYR A 726 16.63 13.20 13.21
N ASN A 727 17.04 12.91 11.97
CA ASN A 727 16.29 12.15 10.97
C ASN A 727 14.90 12.73 10.63
N VAL A 728 14.77 14.04 10.83
CA VAL A 728 13.63 14.89 10.45
C VAL A 728 14.17 16.26 10.02
N ILE A 729 13.43 16.94 9.14
CA ILE A 729 13.71 18.34 8.77
C ILE A 729 12.76 19.22 9.60
N VAL A 730 13.33 20.09 10.42
CA VAL A 730 12.57 21.00 11.28
C VAL A 730 12.28 22.29 10.50
N PHE A 731 11.00 22.62 10.35
CA PHE A 731 10.49 23.80 9.67
C PHE A 731 10.05 24.89 10.67
N PRO A 732 10.14 26.17 10.32
CA PRO A 732 9.91 27.25 11.26
C PRO A 732 8.41 27.45 11.56
N VAL A 733 8.08 27.66 12.83
CA VAL A 733 6.75 28.13 13.28
C VAL A 733 6.65 29.67 13.24
N LYS A 734 7.34 30.28 12.27
CA LYS A 734 7.39 31.73 12.02
C LYS A 734 7.23 32.03 10.53
N GLY A 735 6.68 33.20 10.23
CA GLY A 735 6.54 33.72 8.87
C GLY A 735 5.08 34.00 8.49
N LYS A 736 4.84 34.41 7.25
CA LYS A 736 3.48 34.71 6.78
C LYS A 736 2.67 33.47 6.41
N TYR A 737 3.33 32.39 6.00
CA TYR A 737 2.72 31.11 5.64
C TYR A 737 3.61 29.97 6.13
N THR A 738 3.06 28.77 6.30
CA THR A 738 3.87 27.61 6.67
C THR A 738 4.80 27.22 5.51
N LEU A 739 6.06 26.87 5.79
CA LEU A 739 7.00 26.46 4.74
C LEU A 739 6.49 25.23 3.98
N ALA A 740 5.85 24.28 4.67
CA ALA A 740 5.19 23.12 4.06
C ALA A 740 4.13 23.52 3.00
N SER A 741 3.34 24.57 3.24
CA SER A 741 2.31 25.01 2.30
C SER A 741 2.85 25.56 0.98
N TYR A 742 4.09 26.07 0.95
CA TYR A 742 4.74 26.43 -0.31
C TYR A 742 5.02 25.20 -1.17
N LEU A 743 5.30 24.03 -0.57
CA LEU A 743 5.78 22.83 -1.27
C LEU A 743 4.59 22.00 -1.82
N GLY A 744 3.87 22.60 -2.76
CA GLY A 744 2.66 22.01 -3.35
C GLY A 744 1.48 21.89 -2.38
N GLY A 745 1.41 22.73 -1.35
CA GLY A 745 0.37 22.67 -0.31
C GLY A 745 0.54 21.49 0.66
N GLY A 746 1.75 21.28 1.19
CA GLY A 746 2.05 20.22 2.15
C GLY A 746 1.64 20.52 3.59
N ASP A 747 1.60 19.46 4.41
CA ASP A 747 1.31 19.48 5.85
C ASP A 747 2.30 18.58 6.63
N TYR A 748 2.15 18.46 7.94
CA TYR A 748 3.02 17.66 8.80
C TYR A 748 2.37 16.33 9.25
N ASP A 749 1.36 15.83 8.54
CA ASP A 749 0.69 14.54 8.85
C ASP A 749 1.45 13.31 8.29
N GLY A 750 2.47 13.57 7.47
CA GLY A 750 3.42 12.58 6.96
C GLY A 750 4.16 12.95 5.68
N ASP A 751 4.27 14.23 5.31
CA ASP A 751 5.03 14.62 4.12
C ASP A 751 6.54 14.41 4.32
N THR A 752 7.20 13.91 3.27
CA THR A 752 8.66 13.98 3.13
C THR A 752 9.05 15.15 2.25
N VAL A 753 10.21 15.73 2.52
CA VAL A 753 10.81 16.82 1.75
C VAL A 753 12.23 16.42 1.35
N VAL A 754 12.58 16.72 0.10
CA VAL A 754 13.97 16.63 -0.38
C VAL A 754 14.68 17.94 -0.08
N VAL A 755 15.87 17.85 0.51
CA VAL A 755 16.82 18.94 0.71
C VAL A 755 18.03 18.70 -0.20
N THR A 756 18.51 19.73 -0.89
CA THR A 756 19.81 19.68 -1.59
C THR A 756 20.69 20.88 -1.26
N TRP A 757 21.98 20.60 -1.06
CA TRP A 757 23.05 21.60 -0.90
C TRP A 757 24.00 21.63 -2.12
N ASN A 758 23.59 21.01 -3.24
CA ASN A 758 24.33 21.10 -4.50
C ASN A 758 24.42 22.57 -4.96
N LYS A 759 25.64 23.11 -5.03
CA LYS A 759 25.89 24.54 -5.29
C LYS A 759 25.36 25.00 -6.65
N ASP A 760 25.59 24.23 -7.71
CA ASP A 760 25.19 24.61 -9.06
C ASP A 760 23.66 24.77 -9.18
N LEU A 761 22.90 23.92 -8.49
CA LEU A 761 21.45 24.08 -8.37
C LEU A 761 21.07 25.25 -7.45
N VAL A 762 21.66 25.34 -6.26
CA VAL A 762 21.32 26.36 -5.25
C VAL A 762 21.63 27.78 -5.76
N GLU A 763 22.84 28.05 -6.22
CA GLU A 763 23.31 29.40 -6.59
C GLU A 763 22.52 29.99 -7.76
N ASN A 764 22.10 29.14 -8.72
CA ASN A 764 21.35 29.58 -9.90
C ASN A 764 19.82 29.71 -9.67
N PHE A 765 19.26 29.03 -8.66
CA PHE A 765 17.82 29.01 -8.39
C PHE A 765 17.33 30.30 -7.71
N ARG A 766 16.13 30.76 -8.09
CA ARG A 766 15.48 31.97 -7.58
C ARG A 766 14.06 31.66 -7.10
N ASN A 767 13.72 32.05 -5.87
CA ASN A 767 12.37 31.82 -5.33
C ASN A 767 11.31 32.58 -6.13
N ALA A 768 10.33 31.85 -6.66
CA ALA A 768 9.11 32.45 -7.17
C ALA A 768 8.24 32.98 -6.02
N GLY A 769 7.57 34.10 -6.24
CA GLY A 769 6.52 34.58 -5.33
C GLY A 769 5.37 33.59 -5.19
N GLN A 770 4.68 33.62 -4.04
CA GLN A 770 3.56 32.72 -3.78
C GLN A 770 2.45 32.92 -4.83
N ASN A 771 2.14 31.85 -5.56
CA ASN A 771 1.02 31.81 -6.48
C ASN A 771 -0.29 31.83 -5.66
N LYS A 772 -1.28 32.61 -6.11
CA LYS A 772 -2.60 32.68 -5.45
C LYS A 772 -3.60 31.79 -6.16
N GLU A 773 -4.49 31.17 -5.39
CA GLU A 773 -5.66 30.45 -5.91
C GLU A 773 -6.48 31.38 -6.83
N PRO A 774 -6.77 31.00 -8.09
CA PRO A 774 -7.64 31.78 -8.95
C PRO A 774 -9.04 31.91 -8.33
N LEU A 775 -9.56 33.14 -8.23
CA LEU A 775 -10.85 33.41 -7.57
C LEU A 775 -12.02 32.59 -8.15
N THR A 776 -11.97 32.30 -9.45
CA THR A 776 -12.97 31.50 -10.19
C THR A 776 -12.76 29.98 -10.08
N LEU A 777 -11.75 29.50 -9.34
CA LEU A 777 -11.50 28.07 -9.16
C LEU A 777 -12.71 27.40 -8.49
N LYS A 778 -13.24 27.98 -7.42
CA LYS A 778 -14.40 27.46 -6.68
C LYS A 778 -15.66 27.38 -7.55
N GLU A 779 -15.77 28.20 -8.59
CA GLU A 779 -16.86 28.16 -9.57
C GLU A 779 -16.74 26.97 -10.53
N SER A 780 -15.57 26.35 -10.67
CA SER A 780 -15.34 25.18 -11.53
C SER A 780 -15.92 23.87 -10.97
N PHE A 781 -16.36 23.87 -9.71
CA PHE A 781 -16.81 22.68 -8.99
C PHE A 781 -18.30 22.76 -8.59
N GLU A 782 -18.92 21.59 -8.49
CA GLU A 782 -20.25 21.35 -7.93
C GLU A 782 -20.07 21.05 -6.43
N ARG A 783 -20.90 21.69 -5.59
CA ARG A 783 -20.80 21.64 -4.12
C ARG A 783 -21.95 20.82 -3.51
N GLU A 784 -22.00 19.54 -3.85
CA GLU A 784 -22.89 18.58 -3.19
C GLU A 784 -22.36 18.22 -1.79
N VAL A 785 -22.60 19.10 -0.81
CA VAL A 785 -22.12 18.95 0.58
C VAL A 785 -23.30 18.68 1.51
N GLU A 786 -23.88 17.49 1.35
CA GLU A 786 -24.74 16.88 2.38
C GLU A 786 -23.89 16.62 3.64
N HIS A 787 -24.38 17.03 4.81
CA HIS A 787 -23.70 16.81 6.08
C HIS A 787 -24.21 15.53 6.73
N VAL A 788 -23.40 14.92 7.61
CA VAL A 788 -23.72 13.67 8.31
C VAL A 788 -25.07 13.75 9.02
N LYS A 789 -25.42 14.88 9.65
CA LYS A 789 -26.74 15.09 10.26
C LYS A 789 -27.90 14.94 9.26
N ASP A 790 -27.78 15.56 8.09
CA ASP A 790 -28.85 15.60 7.10
C ASP A 790 -28.99 14.25 6.37
N PHE A 791 -27.86 13.59 6.15
CA PHE A 791 -27.80 12.20 5.69
C PHE A 791 -28.49 11.24 6.66
N ASP A 792 -28.20 11.34 7.97
CA ASP A 792 -28.77 10.48 9.03
C ASP A 792 -30.29 10.69 9.18
N ASN A 793 -30.74 11.96 9.13
CA ASN A 793 -32.16 12.31 9.04
C ASN A 793 -32.82 11.69 7.79
N ARG A 794 -32.13 11.72 6.64
CA ARG A 794 -32.64 11.15 5.38
C ARG A 794 -32.69 9.63 5.40
N LEU A 795 -31.67 8.96 5.94
CA LEU A 795 -31.68 7.51 6.14
C LEU A 795 -32.87 7.08 7.02
N SER A 796 -33.12 7.83 8.09
CA SER A 796 -34.24 7.60 9.03
C SER A 796 -35.63 7.78 8.42
N ALA A 797 -35.73 8.44 7.26
CA ALA A 797 -36.98 8.68 6.53
C ALA A 797 -37.16 7.78 5.29
N LEU A 798 -36.17 6.94 4.95
CA LEU A 798 -36.21 6.04 3.80
C LEU A 798 -36.65 4.62 4.20
N PRO A 799 -37.26 3.84 3.28
CA PRO A 799 -37.40 2.40 3.45
C PRO A 799 -36.05 1.73 3.72
N VAL A 800 -36.00 0.70 4.57
CA VAL A 800 -34.74 0.10 5.04
C VAL A 800 -33.85 -0.41 3.90
N LYS A 801 -34.42 -0.89 2.77
CA LYS A 801 -33.67 -1.22 1.55
C LYS A 801 -32.91 -0.02 0.99
N GLU A 802 -33.63 1.07 0.75
CA GLU A 802 -33.10 2.31 0.16
C GLU A 802 -32.11 2.99 1.11
N ALA A 803 -32.34 2.92 2.43
CA ALA A 803 -31.40 3.40 3.43
C ALA A 803 -30.09 2.59 3.42
N GLN A 804 -30.16 1.25 3.33
CA GLN A 804 -28.97 0.39 3.22
C GLN A 804 -28.21 0.65 1.91
N GLN A 805 -28.90 0.78 0.77
CA GLN A 805 -28.29 1.12 -0.53
C GLN A 805 -27.67 2.53 -0.53
N ALA A 806 -28.32 3.52 0.10
CA ALA A 806 -27.77 4.88 0.23
C ALA A 806 -26.51 4.92 1.09
N LEU A 807 -26.46 4.14 2.18
CA LEU A 807 -25.27 3.96 3.00
C LEU A 807 -24.14 3.28 2.22
N GLN A 808 -24.43 2.19 1.48
CA GLN A 808 -23.43 1.50 0.65
C GLN A 808 -22.86 2.42 -0.44
N LYS A 809 -23.70 3.22 -1.11
CA LYS A 809 -23.27 4.20 -2.10
C LYS A 809 -22.26 5.22 -1.55
N ILE A 810 -22.37 5.57 -0.27
CA ILE A 810 -21.42 6.45 0.44
C ILE A 810 -20.14 5.71 0.82
N LEU A 811 -20.23 4.51 1.39
CA LEU A 811 -19.06 3.72 1.83
C LEU A 811 -18.18 3.25 0.64
N LEU A 812 -18.79 3.06 -0.53
CA LEU A 812 -18.12 2.62 -1.76
C LEU A 812 -17.73 3.77 -2.70
N LEU A 813 -17.73 5.03 -2.23
CA LEU A 813 -17.28 6.20 -3.01
C LEU A 813 -15.85 6.07 -3.57
N GLY A 814 -15.00 5.22 -2.98
CA GLY A 814 -13.65 4.91 -3.51
C GLY A 814 -13.64 4.17 -4.85
N LEU A 815 -14.78 3.65 -5.32
CA LEU A 815 -14.94 3.08 -6.67
C LEU A 815 -15.38 4.13 -7.72
N ALA A 816 -15.41 5.42 -7.36
CA ALA A 816 -15.70 6.50 -8.31
C ALA A 816 -14.42 6.95 -9.05
N GLU A 817 -14.50 7.05 -10.37
CA GLU A 817 -13.40 7.53 -11.22
C GLU A 817 -12.98 8.94 -10.78
N THR A 818 -11.68 9.14 -10.54
CA THR A 818 -11.11 10.44 -10.18
C THR A 818 -10.44 11.09 -11.40
N LYS A 819 -10.61 12.41 -11.55
CA LYS A 819 -10.08 13.15 -12.71
C LYS A 819 -8.60 13.58 -12.54
N VAL A 820 -7.91 13.09 -11.50
CA VAL A 820 -6.58 13.55 -11.07
C VAL A 820 -5.53 13.37 -12.19
N GLY A 821 -5.37 12.14 -12.68
CA GLY A 821 -4.43 11.83 -13.76
C GLY A 821 -4.76 12.51 -15.10
N ILE A 822 -6.01 12.96 -15.29
CA ILE A 822 -6.43 13.72 -16.47
C ILE A 822 -6.00 15.19 -16.32
N TYR A 823 -6.27 15.81 -15.17
CA TYR A 823 -5.85 17.19 -14.90
C TYR A 823 -4.33 17.35 -14.80
N SER A 824 -3.57 16.32 -14.42
CA SER A 824 -2.11 16.28 -14.62
C SER A 824 -1.77 16.53 -16.10
N LYS A 825 -2.30 15.70 -17.01
CA LYS A 825 -1.96 15.77 -18.43
C LYS A 825 -2.37 17.10 -19.07
N PHE A 826 -3.51 17.67 -18.64
CA PHE A 826 -3.93 19.01 -19.07
C PHE A 826 -2.96 20.10 -18.60
N HIS A 827 -2.54 20.05 -17.32
CA HIS A 827 -1.52 20.94 -16.76
C HIS A 827 -0.21 20.82 -17.54
N ASP A 828 0.27 19.60 -17.78
CA ASP A 828 1.56 19.35 -18.40
C ASP A 828 1.62 19.88 -19.85
N LEU A 829 0.50 19.78 -20.61
CA LEU A 829 0.37 20.42 -21.92
C LEU A 829 0.26 21.95 -21.84
N ALA A 830 -0.44 22.51 -20.85
CA ALA A 830 -0.54 23.95 -20.65
C ALA A 830 0.82 24.58 -20.31
N VAL A 831 1.61 23.91 -19.46
CA VAL A 831 3.00 24.27 -19.16
C VAL A 831 3.86 24.23 -20.41
N TYR A 832 3.76 23.15 -21.21
CA TYR A 832 4.55 22.99 -22.43
C TYR A 832 4.26 24.07 -23.48
N THR A 833 2.98 24.45 -23.63
CA THR A 833 2.53 25.35 -24.71
C THR A 833 2.44 26.83 -24.32
N LYS A 834 2.28 27.16 -23.03
CA LYS A 834 2.12 28.54 -22.53
C LYS A 834 3.16 28.97 -21.49
N GLY A 835 3.91 28.03 -20.91
CA GLY A 835 4.90 28.29 -19.85
C GLY A 835 4.36 28.07 -18.43
N TYR A 836 5.26 27.78 -17.50
CA TYR A 836 4.95 27.27 -16.15
C TYR A 836 4.13 28.26 -15.30
N ALA A 837 4.51 29.54 -15.27
CA ALA A 837 3.79 30.61 -14.56
C ALA A 837 2.57 31.18 -15.31
N HIS A 838 2.17 30.61 -16.46
CA HIS A 838 1.03 31.15 -17.22
C HIS A 838 -0.29 30.91 -16.46
N PRO A 839 -1.23 31.89 -16.39
CA PRO A 839 -2.46 31.75 -15.60
C PRO A 839 -3.31 30.50 -15.89
N ALA A 840 -3.29 29.98 -17.13
CA ALA A 840 -3.96 28.73 -17.46
C ALA A 840 -3.26 27.49 -16.84
N ALA A 841 -1.92 27.45 -16.81
CA ALA A 841 -1.16 26.39 -16.16
C ALA A 841 -1.36 26.44 -14.63
N VAL A 842 -1.26 27.63 -14.03
CA VAL A 842 -1.55 27.86 -12.61
C VAL A 842 -2.98 27.43 -12.25
N ARG A 843 -4.00 27.78 -13.05
CA ARG A 843 -5.37 27.26 -12.86
C ARG A 843 -5.40 25.73 -12.90
N LEU A 844 -4.75 25.09 -13.86
CA LEU A 844 -4.78 23.63 -14.01
C LEU A 844 -4.02 22.91 -12.89
N ALA A 845 -2.96 23.51 -12.33
CA ALA A 845 -2.30 23.04 -11.11
C ALA A 845 -3.28 23.03 -9.91
N TYR A 846 -4.01 24.13 -9.70
CA TYR A 846 -5.04 24.20 -8.66
C TYR A 846 -6.26 23.29 -8.93
N MET A 847 -6.62 23.05 -10.20
CA MET A 847 -7.63 22.03 -10.54
C MET A 847 -7.12 20.62 -10.20
N PHE A 848 -5.85 20.31 -10.47
CA PHE A 848 -5.20 19.04 -10.12
C PHE A 848 -5.20 18.80 -8.61
N THR A 849 -4.75 19.75 -7.79
CA THR A 849 -4.74 19.59 -6.32
C THR A 849 -6.15 19.50 -5.75
N THR A 850 -7.09 20.30 -6.23
CA THR A 850 -8.51 20.19 -5.81
C THR A 850 -9.15 18.87 -6.26
N CYS A 851 -8.71 18.29 -7.38
CA CYS A 851 -9.10 16.94 -7.78
C CYS A 851 -8.49 15.84 -6.89
N LEU A 852 -7.26 16.01 -6.40
CA LEU A 852 -6.61 15.10 -5.46
C LEU A 852 -7.37 15.05 -4.13
N ASP A 853 -7.83 16.21 -3.65
CA ASP A 853 -8.69 16.34 -2.47
C ASP A 853 -10.20 16.16 -2.72
N ALA A 854 -10.62 15.82 -3.95
CA ALA A 854 -12.04 15.66 -4.30
C ALA A 854 -12.74 14.57 -3.47
N SER A 855 -12.02 13.52 -3.07
CA SER A 855 -12.51 12.49 -2.15
C SER A 855 -12.87 13.09 -0.78
N LYS A 856 -11.92 13.82 -0.17
CA LYS A 856 -12.01 14.41 1.17
C LYS A 856 -12.99 15.59 1.26
N THR A 857 -13.18 16.33 0.16
CA THR A 857 -13.99 17.56 0.10
C THR A 857 -15.40 17.35 -0.44
N GLY A 858 -15.64 16.30 -1.23
CA GLY A 858 -16.87 16.10 -1.99
C GLY A 858 -16.98 16.95 -3.26
N LEU A 859 -16.03 17.83 -3.55
CA LEU A 859 -16.05 18.67 -4.76
C LEU A 859 -16.00 17.82 -6.02
N ARG A 860 -16.81 18.15 -7.03
CA ARG A 860 -16.82 17.47 -8.34
C ARG A 860 -16.66 18.49 -9.45
N VAL A 861 -15.75 18.26 -10.39
CA VAL A 861 -15.54 19.18 -11.53
C VAL A 861 -16.81 19.18 -12.40
N LYS A 862 -17.41 20.36 -12.57
CA LYS A 862 -18.60 20.58 -13.41
C LYS A 862 -18.44 19.94 -14.78
N LYS A 863 -19.48 19.24 -15.25
CA LYS A 863 -19.41 18.51 -16.54
C LYS A 863 -18.96 19.43 -17.69
N ALA A 864 -19.60 20.59 -17.85
CA ALA A 864 -19.25 21.56 -18.89
C ALA A 864 -17.84 22.16 -18.75
N VAL A 865 -17.32 22.30 -17.52
CA VAL A 865 -15.95 22.80 -17.28
C VAL A 865 -14.92 21.73 -17.67
N PHE A 866 -15.18 20.48 -17.32
CA PHE A 866 -14.35 19.36 -17.74
C PHE A 866 -14.37 19.15 -19.27
N GLU A 867 -15.53 19.32 -19.92
CA GLU A 867 -15.64 19.22 -21.37
C GLU A 867 -14.90 20.36 -22.09
N LYS A 868 -14.94 21.59 -21.55
CA LYS A 868 -14.09 22.70 -22.02
C LYS A 868 -12.60 22.38 -21.83
N ASP A 869 -12.18 22.03 -20.62
CA ASP A 869 -10.77 21.74 -20.31
C ASP A 869 -10.23 20.57 -21.16
N ARG A 870 -11.06 19.56 -21.43
CA ARG A 870 -10.73 18.43 -22.32
C ARG A 870 -10.61 18.84 -23.78
N HIS A 871 -11.45 19.76 -24.26
CA HIS A 871 -11.34 20.28 -25.64
C HIS A 871 -10.07 21.13 -25.81
N GLU A 872 -9.74 21.95 -24.81
CA GLU A 872 -8.60 22.88 -24.85
C GLU A 872 -7.25 22.17 -24.61
N TRP A 873 -7.19 21.17 -23.71
CA TRP A 873 -5.95 20.55 -23.23
C TRP A 873 -5.87 19.03 -23.37
N GLY A 874 -6.93 18.36 -23.83
CA GLY A 874 -7.02 16.89 -23.91
C GLY A 874 -6.88 16.29 -25.32
N THR A 875 -6.60 17.11 -26.32
CA THR A 875 -6.57 16.70 -27.75
C THR A 875 -5.17 16.37 -28.26
N ALA A 876 -4.10 16.85 -27.62
CA ALA A 876 -2.72 16.73 -28.08
C ALA A 876 -1.73 16.30 -26.98
N LYS A 877 -0.52 15.90 -27.38
CA LYS A 877 0.60 15.55 -26.50
C LYS A 877 1.81 16.47 -26.75
N PRO A 878 2.60 16.81 -25.73
CA PRO A 878 3.94 17.42 -25.90
C PRO A 878 4.90 16.51 -26.66
N TRP A 879 5.87 17.09 -27.36
CA TRP A 879 6.86 16.33 -28.14
C TRP A 879 7.64 15.29 -27.32
N TYR A 880 8.18 15.66 -26.14
CA TYR A 880 8.92 14.71 -25.30
C TYR A 880 8.09 13.48 -24.91
N VAL A 881 6.77 13.62 -24.67
CA VAL A 881 5.88 12.49 -24.34
C VAL A 881 5.80 11.52 -25.51
N VAL A 882 5.51 12.02 -26.72
CA VAL A 882 5.43 11.21 -27.94
C VAL A 882 6.79 10.56 -28.24
N ALA A 883 7.88 11.28 -28.03
CA ALA A 883 9.24 10.79 -28.24
C ALA A 883 9.62 9.64 -27.28
N LEU A 884 9.06 9.59 -26.07
CA LEU A 884 9.28 8.50 -25.12
C LEU A 884 8.33 7.30 -25.34
N GLU A 885 7.09 7.55 -25.75
CA GLU A 885 6.12 6.51 -26.11
C GLU A 885 6.52 5.76 -27.41
N THR A 886 7.13 6.44 -28.38
CA THR A 886 7.40 5.89 -29.72
C THR A 886 8.58 4.90 -29.72
N ASN A 887 8.32 3.64 -29.39
CA ASN A 887 9.28 2.54 -29.53
C ASN A 887 9.01 1.68 -30.78
N LYS A 888 10.00 1.63 -31.68
CA LYS A 888 10.14 0.74 -32.84
C LYS A 888 8.90 0.53 -33.74
N GLY A 889 8.83 1.33 -34.81
CA GLY A 889 8.27 0.86 -36.09
C GLY A 889 6.85 1.28 -36.47
N LYS A 890 6.14 2.09 -35.67
CA LYS A 890 4.88 2.72 -36.09
C LYS A 890 5.09 4.18 -36.43
N SER A 891 4.80 4.54 -37.68
CA SER A 891 4.84 5.92 -38.17
C SER A 891 3.56 6.67 -37.79
N TYR A 892 3.74 7.92 -37.33
CA TYR A 892 2.75 9.00 -37.34
C TYR A 892 1.52 8.86 -36.42
N GLU A 893 1.61 9.35 -35.17
CA GLU A 893 0.43 9.86 -34.44
C GLU A 893 0.23 11.35 -34.78
N PRO A 894 -0.96 11.79 -35.26
CA PRO A 894 -1.15 13.14 -35.81
C PRO A 894 -1.22 14.28 -34.77
N ASN A 895 -1.31 13.99 -33.47
CA ASN A 895 -1.65 14.97 -32.44
C ASN A 895 -0.45 15.36 -31.54
N CYS A 896 0.74 15.44 -32.13
CA CYS A 896 1.95 15.92 -31.46
C CYS A 896 2.09 17.44 -31.60
N ILE A 897 2.33 18.15 -30.49
CA ILE A 897 2.73 19.57 -30.50
C ILE A 897 4.22 19.65 -30.16
N LYS A 898 5.02 20.27 -31.02
CA LYS A 898 6.38 20.72 -30.70
C LYS A 898 6.37 22.22 -30.45
N ARG A 899 7.01 22.67 -29.36
CA ARG A 899 7.12 24.08 -28.98
C ARG A 899 7.99 24.82 -30.02
N ALA A 900 7.59 26.04 -30.37
CA ALA A 900 8.35 26.87 -31.33
C ALA A 900 9.73 27.28 -30.76
N SER A 901 10.71 27.47 -31.64
CA SER A 901 12.11 27.77 -31.31
C SER A 901 12.36 29.18 -30.75
N GLU A 902 11.33 30.01 -30.62
CA GLU A 902 11.42 31.41 -30.18
C GLU A 902 11.50 31.50 -28.65
N GLY A 903 12.70 31.22 -28.12
CA GLY A 903 13.03 31.36 -26.70
C GLY A 903 13.89 30.21 -26.17
N GLN A 904 13.99 30.10 -24.84
CA GLN A 904 14.65 28.96 -24.21
C GLN A 904 13.85 27.67 -24.48
N PRO A 905 14.48 26.58 -24.96
CA PRO A 905 13.79 25.32 -25.27
C PRO A 905 13.13 24.72 -24.03
N PHE A 906 12.26 23.72 -24.21
CA PHE A 906 11.66 23.03 -23.06
C PHE A 906 12.65 22.00 -22.49
N ILE A 907 12.92 22.04 -21.18
CA ILE A 907 13.96 21.18 -20.55
C ILE A 907 13.74 19.69 -20.82
N LEU A 908 12.50 19.19 -20.81
CA LEU A 908 12.24 17.78 -21.06
C LEU A 908 12.45 17.38 -22.53
N ASP A 909 12.27 18.29 -23.50
CA ASP A 909 12.64 18.03 -24.89
C ASP A 909 14.18 17.88 -24.99
N VAL A 910 14.92 18.81 -24.38
CA VAL A 910 16.39 18.81 -24.34
C VAL A 910 16.96 17.56 -23.67
N LEU A 911 16.35 17.09 -22.58
CA LEU A 911 16.79 15.88 -21.87
C LEU A 911 16.42 14.60 -22.60
N VAL A 912 15.33 14.54 -23.38
CA VAL A 912 15.05 13.40 -24.26
C VAL A 912 16.03 13.35 -25.44
N GLU A 913 16.35 14.49 -26.06
CA GLU A 913 17.36 14.54 -27.14
C GLU A 913 18.76 14.17 -26.62
N HIS A 914 19.20 14.73 -25.48
CA HIS A 914 20.50 14.40 -24.87
C HIS A 914 20.55 12.97 -24.31
N GLY A 915 19.47 12.51 -23.69
CA GLY A 915 19.35 11.17 -23.14
C GLY A 915 19.41 10.08 -24.21
N ARG A 916 18.79 10.30 -25.37
CA ARG A 916 18.92 9.42 -26.55
C ARG A 916 20.36 9.39 -27.06
N TYR A 917 21.00 10.55 -27.23
CA TYR A 917 22.41 10.62 -27.62
C TYR A 917 23.33 9.84 -26.67
N LEU A 918 23.14 9.98 -25.35
CA LEU A 918 23.89 9.20 -24.36
C LEU A 918 23.58 7.70 -24.47
N LYS A 919 22.31 7.33 -24.64
CA LYS A 919 21.88 5.93 -24.79
C LYS A 919 22.56 5.26 -25.98
N ASP A 920 22.43 5.85 -27.16
CA ASP A 920 22.91 5.27 -28.40
C ASP A 920 24.45 5.12 -28.33
N LYS A 921 25.14 6.15 -27.83
CA LYS A 921 26.59 6.08 -27.57
C LYS A 921 26.99 4.97 -26.59
N PHE A 922 26.35 4.89 -25.41
CA PHE A 922 26.75 3.90 -24.40
C PHE A 922 26.43 2.46 -24.81
N LEU A 923 25.37 2.24 -25.61
CA LEU A 923 25.08 0.93 -26.18
C LEU A 923 26.08 0.56 -27.28
N GLU A 924 26.45 1.49 -28.17
CA GLU A 924 27.55 1.26 -29.13
C GLU A 924 28.88 0.95 -28.43
N ASP A 925 29.27 1.75 -27.44
CA ASP A 925 30.51 1.56 -26.67
C ASP A 925 30.50 0.21 -25.91
N TYR A 926 29.33 -0.28 -25.47
CA TYR A 926 29.17 -1.60 -24.87
C TYR A 926 29.21 -2.75 -25.90
N GLU A 927 28.50 -2.65 -27.02
CA GLU A 927 28.48 -3.67 -28.09
C GLU A 927 29.87 -3.89 -28.71
N ARG A 928 30.69 -2.83 -28.78
CA ARG A 928 32.10 -2.89 -29.22
C ARG A 928 32.94 -3.82 -28.33
N LEU A 929 32.68 -3.90 -27.02
CA LEU A 929 33.41 -4.79 -26.11
C LEU A 929 33.30 -6.27 -26.51
N TRP A 930 32.13 -6.71 -27.01
CA TRP A 930 31.96 -8.10 -27.46
C TRP A 930 32.43 -8.30 -28.90
N THR A 931 32.26 -7.29 -29.76
CA THR A 931 32.50 -7.40 -31.21
C THR A 931 33.98 -7.64 -31.54
N SER A 932 34.90 -7.37 -30.61
CA SER A 932 36.33 -7.71 -30.74
C SER A 932 36.66 -9.19 -30.55
N ARG A 933 35.68 -10.09 -30.32
CA ARG A 933 35.90 -11.51 -29.99
C ARG A 933 35.31 -12.48 -31.02
N THR A 934 36.08 -13.52 -31.37
CA THR A 934 35.66 -14.64 -32.22
C THR A 934 35.02 -15.78 -31.42
N GLU A 935 33.69 -15.92 -31.56
CA GLU A 935 32.83 -17.01 -31.05
C GLU A 935 32.81 -17.25 -29.51
N ASP A 936 31.77 -17.97 -29.03
CA ASP A 936 31.69 -18.45 -27.65
C ASP A 936 32.55 -19.71 -27.50
N GLU A 937 33.71 -19.58 -26.84
CA GLU A 937 34.51 -20.74 -26.39
C GLU A 937 33.68 -21.71 -25.54
N THR A 938 33.82 -23.01 -25.77
CA THR A 938 33.10 -24.01 -24.96
C THR A 938 33.61 -24.02 -23.52
N ASP A 939 32.76 -23.61 -22.58
CA ASP A 939 33.10 -23.60 -21.15
C ASP A 939 33.51 -25.00 -20.67
N GLU A 940 34.81 -25.17 -20.44
CA GLU A 940 35.40 -26.44 -20.06
C GLU A 940 34.80 -27.00 -18.77
N ASP A 941 34.53 -26.17 -17.78
CA ASP A 941 34.01 -26.60 -16.48
C ASP A 941 32.61 -27.20 -16.60
N LEU A 942 31.75 -26.56 -17.40
CA LEU A 942 30.38 -27.04 -17.64
C LEU A 942 30.36 -28.36 -18.40
N THR A 943 31.31 -28.60 -19.29
CA THR A 943 31.39 -29.81 -20.13
C THR A 943 32.20 -30.94 -19.49
N ARG A 944 32.99 -30.64 -18.45
CA ARG A 944 33.94 -31.58 -17.82
C ARG A 944 33.26 -32.81 -17.22
N LEU A 945 32.16 -32.67 -16.48
CA LEU A 945 31.50 -33.83 -15.85
C LEU A 945 31.04 -34.88 -16.87
N TRP A 946 30.54 -34.44 -18.03
CA TRP A 946 30.19 -35.35 -19.13
C TRP A 946 31.43 -36.02 -19.75
N ARG A 947 32.54 -35.30 -19.92
CA ARG A 947 33.82 -35.86 -20.39
C ARG A 947 34.39 -36.90 -19.42
N ASP A 948 34.42 -36.58 -18.13
CA ASP A 948 34.94 -37.45 -17.07
C ASP A 948 34.09 -38.73 -16.92
N ALA A 949 32.77 -38.62 -16.96
CA ALA A 949 31.87 -39.78 -16.94
C ALA A 949 31.96 -40.64 -18.22
N THR A 950 32.13 -40.03 -19.39
CA THR A 950 32.38 -40.76 -20.65
C THR A 950 33.69 -41.55 -20.58
N THR A 951 34.75 -40.94 -20.03
CA THR A 951 36.04 -41.61 -19.78
C THR A 951 35.89 -42.79 -18.82
N ARG A 952 35.22 -42.60 -17.68
CA ARG A 952 34.88 -43.67 -16.71
C ARG A 952 34.08 -44.81 -17.35
N ALA A 953 33.12 -44.49 -18.21
CA ALA A 953 32.31 -45.50 -18.92
C ALA A 953 33.13 -46.29 -19.96
N ASN A 954 34.09 -45.65 -20.64
CA ASN A 954 35.00 -46.33 -21.57
C ASN A 954 35.98 -47.25 -20.85
N GLN A 955 36.53 -46.80 -19.72
CA GLN A 955 37.37 -47.65 -18.84
C GLN A 955 36.58 -48.86 -18.30
N ALA A 956 35.37 -48.64 -17.81
CA ALA A 956 34.48 -49.71 -17.34
C ALA A 956 34.15 -50.71 -18.46
N ARG A 957 33.87 -50.23 -19.69
CA ARG A 957 33.65 -51.08 -20.87
C ARG A 957 34.89 -51.91 -21.23
N ALA A 958 36.10 -51.35 -21.13
CA ALA A 958 37.34 -52.10 -21.35
C ALA A 958 37.55 -53.21 -20.30
N ALA A 959 37.07 -53.00 -19.07
CA ALA A 959 36.98 -54.02 -18.03
C ALA A 959 35.73 -54.93 -18.13
N GLY A 960 35.00 -54.92 -19.24
CA GLY A 960 33.82 -55.76 -19.49
C GLY A 960 32.49 -55.23 -18.92
N HIS A 961 32.49 -54.15 -18.15
CA HIS A 961 31.29 -53.59 -17.52
C HIS A 961 30.59 -52.55 -18.42
N THR A 962 29.59 -53.01 -19.19
CA THR A 962 28.87 -52.18 -20.18
C THR A 962 27.79 -51.24 -19.60
N GLY A 963 27.36 -51.45 -18.35
CA GLY A 963 26.21 -50.74 -17.75
C GLY A 963 26.35 -49.21 -17.75
N PHE A 964 27.52 -48.68 -17.38
CA PHE A 964 27.78 -47.23 -17.39
C PHE A 964 27.58 -46.63 -18.80
N ALA A 965 28.04 -47.30 -19.84
CA ALA A 965 27.88 -46.83 -21.22
C ALA A 965 26.41 -46.90 -21.69
N SER A 966 25.63 -47.89 -21.24
CA SER A 966 24.18 -47.93 -21.50
C SER A 966 23.45 -46.79 -20.80
N ASN A 967 23.81 -46.50 -19.55
CA ASN A 967 23.23 -45.42 -18.76
C ASN A 967 23.50 -44.04 -19.40
N LEU A 968 24.72 -43.78 -19.88
CA LEU A 968 25.04 -42.53 -20.59
C LEU A 968 24.23 -42.37 -21.89
N GLU A 969 24.01 -43.43 -22.67
CA GLU A 969 23.20 -43.32 -23.89
C GLU A 969 21.70 -43.08 -23.58
N ASP A 970 21.20 -43.56 -22.44
CA ASP A 970 19.83 -43.26 -21.99
C ASP A 970 19.70 -41.81 -21.45
N ILE A 971 20.69 -41.31 -20.71
CA ILE A 971 20.80 -39.88 -20.34
C ILE A 971 20.86 -39.01 -21.60
N LYS A 972 21.66 -39.41 -22.60
CA LYS A 972 21.82 -38.68 -23.86
C LYS A 972 20.53 -38.57 -24.64
N ARG A 973 19.79 -39.67 -24.81
CA ARG A 973 18.47 -39.65 -25.47
C ARG A 973 17.49 -38.71 -24.77
N HIS A 974 17.48 -38.68 -23.43
CA HIS A 974 16.62 -37.80 -22.63
C HIS A 974 16.93 -36.31 -22.85
N VAL A 975 18.21 -35.94 -22.85
CA VAL A 975 18.64 -34.56 -23.12
C VAL A 975 18.38 -34.16 -24.57
N GLU A 976 18.60 -35.06 -25.54
CA GLU A 976 18.34 -34.79 -26.96
C GLU A 976 16.84 -34.61 -27.25
N ALA A 977 15.96 -35.45 -26.69
CA ALA A 977 14.51 -35.27 -26.78
C ALA A 977 14.04 -33.94 -26.16
N SER A 978 14.61 -33.56 -25.01
CA SER A 978 14.36 -32.27 -24.36
C SER A 978 14.85 -31.08 -25.21
N TYR A 979 15.97 -31.24 -25.91
CA TYR A 979 16.51 -30.20 -26.80
C TYR A 979 15.65 -30.02 -28.05
N ASP A 980 15.13 -31.09 -28.65
CA ASP A 980 14.20 -30.97 -29.77
C ASP A 980 12.80 -30.49 -29.35
N ALA A 981 12.38 -30.70 -28.09
CA ALA A 981 11.25 -29.97 -27.51
C ALA A 981 11.54 -28.46 -27.38
N TYR A 982 12.72 -28.08 -26.86
CA TYR A 982 13.16 -26.68 -26.78
C TYR A 982 13.18 -25.99 -28.15
N ARG A 983 13.74 -26.64 -29.18
CA ARG A 983 13.83 -26.10 -30.55
C ARG A 983 12.44 -25.88 -31.17
N ARG A 984 11.53 -26.85 -31.03
CA ARG A 984 10.13 -26.71 -31.50
C ARG A 984 9.40 -25.56 -30.81
N THR A 985 9.53 -25.44 -29.49
CA THR A 985 8.96 -24.33 -28.71
C THR A 985 9.54 -22.97 -29.14
N THR A 986 10.86 -22.90 -29.35
CA THR A 986 11.55 -21.68 -29.78
C THR A 986 11.05 -21.21 -31.15
N ALA A 987 10.97 -22.12 -32.13
CA ALA A 987 10.46 -21.81 -33.47
C ALA A 987 8.97 -21.39 -33.46
N SER A 988 8.13 -22.05 -32.66
CA SER A 988 6.73 -21.64 -32.48
C SER A 988 6.60 -20.25 -31.85
N THR A 989 7.54 -19.90 -30.96
CA THR A 989 7.56 -18.60 -30.27
C THR A 989 8.06 -17.47 -31.18
N SER A 990 9.01 -17.72 -32.09
CA SER A 990 9.47 -16.70 -33.04
C SER A 990 8.37 -16.29 -34.02
N PHE A 991 7.64 -17.26 -34.61
CA PHE A 991 6.53 -16.98 -35.54
C PHE A 991 5.40 -16.16 -34.91
N LYS A 992 5.13 -16.30 -33.61
CA LYS A 992 4.14 -15.45 -32.93
C LYS A 992 4.63 -14.03 -32.70
N ARG A 993 5.94 -13.79 -32.61
CA ARG A 993 6.52 -12.52 -32.16
C ARG A 993 6.35 -11.37 -33.17
N GLU A 994 6.03 -11.67 -34.41
CA GLU A 994 5.67 -10.69 -35.45
C GLU A 994 4.21 -10.21 -35.35
N SER A 995 3.39 -10.83 -34.49
CA SER A 995 1.98 -10.44 -34.27
C SER A 995 1.70 -10.02 -32.82
N SER A 996 1.57 -8.70 -32.64
CA SER A 996 1.03 -8.02 -31.44
C SER A 996 1.85 -8.08 -30.14
N PRO A 997 2.56 -7.00 -29.76
CA PRO A 997 3.15 -6.84 -28.43
C PRO A 997 2.06 -6.49 -27.40
N GLY A 998 1.28 -7.48 -26.95
CA GLY A 998 0.14 -7.22 -26.06
C GLY A 998 -0.64 -8.45 -25.61
N SER A 999 -0.01 -9.40 -24.91
CA SER A 999 -0.76 -10.35 -24.08
C SER A 999 0.02 -10.76 -22.83
N SER A 1000 -0.65 -10.73 -21.68
CA SER A 1000 -0.09 -10.98 -20.34
C SER A 1000 -0.18 -12.46 -19.93
N SER A 1001 0.05 -13.39 -20.86
CA SER A 1001 -0.02 -14.83 -20.56
C SER A 1001 1.16 -15.27 -19.70
N THR A 1002 0.93 -15.44 -18.40
CA THR A 1002 1.92 -15.71 -17.33
C THR A 1002 2.53 -17.13 -17.33
N SER A 1003 2.62 -17.76 -18.50
CA SER A 1003 3.21 -19.09 -18.70
C SER A 1003 4.48 -18.99 -19.54
N ASP A 1004 5.65 -19.04 -18.90
CA ASP A 1004 6.93 -19.20 -19.61
C ASP A 1004 6.85 -20.48 -20.48
N PRO A 1005 6.97 -20.38 -21.82
CA PRO A 1005 6.76 -21.51 -22.73
C PRO A 1005 7.78 -22.63 -22.53
N TYR A 1006 8.95 -22.34 -21.94
CA TYR A 1006 9.97 -23.34 -21.64
C TYR A 1006 9.69 -24.13 -20.35
N THR A 1007 8.64 -23.78 -19.57
CA THR A 1007 8.28 -24.48 -18.31
C THR A 1007 7.95 -25.96 -18.52
N ALA A 1008 7.32 -26.32 -19.65
CA ALA A 1008 7.04 -27.71 -19.98
C ALA A 1008 8.33 -28.48 -20.28
N VAL A 1009 9.21 -27.90 -21.10
CA VAL A 1009 10.51 -28.50 -21.46
C VAL A 1009 11.41 -28.66 -20.23
N ALA A 1010 11.44 -27.67 -19.33
CA ALA A 1010 12.20 -27.76 -18.09
C ALA A 1010 11.65 -28.84 -17.14
N ARG A 1011 10.33 -29.09 -17.14
CA ARG A 1011 9.71 -30.21 -16.40
C ARG A 1011 10.12 -31.57 -16.97
N GLU A 1012 10.00 -31.74 -18.29
CA GLU A 1012 10.40 -32.96 -19.00
C GLU A 1012 11.89 -33.27 -18.77
N PHE A 1013 12.76 -32.26 -18.89
CA PHE A 1013 14.18 -32.38 -18.60
C PHE A 1013 14.48 -32.75 -17.13
N ALA A 1014 13.72 -32.20 -16.18
CA ALA A 1014 13.93 -32.44 -14.74
C ALA A 1014 13.66 -33.91 -14.34
N HIS A 1015 12.70 -34.59 -14.97
CA HIS A 1015 12.45 -36.03 -14.73
C HIS A 1015 13.69 -36.90 -15.03
N ASP A 1016 13.85 -38.00 -14.30
CA ASP A 1016 14.97 -38.92 -14.51
C ASP A 1016 14.78 -39.77 -15.79
N PRO A 1017 15.86 -40.11 -16.52
CA PRO A 1017 15.77 -40.90 -17.74
C PRO A 1017 15.26 -42.33 -17.48
N THR A 1018 14.50 -42.88 -18.42
CA THR A 1018 14.12 -44.30 -18.40
C THR A 1018 15.32 -45.18 -18.75
N PHE A 1019 16.07 -45.61 -17.74
CA PHE A 1019 17.21 -46.52 -17.91
C PHE A 1019 16.76 -47.92 -18.40
N ARG A 1020 17.40 -48.43 -19.45
CA ARG A 1020 17.15 -49.78 -19.98
C ARG A 1020 17.94 -50.89 -19.27
N THR A 1021 18.80 -50.52 -18.33
CA THR A 1021 19.63 -51.40 -17.50
C THR A 1021 19.66 -50.86 -16.07
N PHE A 1022 20.29 -51.58 -15.13
CA PHE A 1022 20.46 -51.09 -13.75
C PHE A 1022 21.08 -49.68 -13.72
N GLN A 1023 20.59 -48.83 -12.82
CA GLN A 1023 21.05 -47.44 -12.70
C GLN A 1023 22.44 -47.41 -12.04
N MET A 1024 23.47 -47.08 -12.82
CA MET A 1024 24.88 -47.11 -12.41
C MET A 1024 25.39 -45.79 -11.82
N PHE A 1025 24.65 -44.69 -12.01
CA PHE A 1025 24.95 -43.36 -11.50
C PHE A 1025 23.88 -42.94 -10.49
N SER A 1026 24.27 -42.31 -9.38
CA SER A 1026 23.33 -41.73 -8.41
C SER A 1026 22.42 -40.67 -9.06
N SER A 1027 21.22 -40.43 -8.53
CA SER A 1027 20.31 -39.41 -9.09
C SER A 1027 20.83 -37.96 -8.95
N GLU A 1028 21.91 -37.70 -8.17
CA GLU A 1028 22.65 -36.43 -8.29
C GLU A 1028 23.61 -36.44 -9.48
N GLU A 1029 24.43 -37.49 -9.66
CA GLU A 1029 25.28 -37.64 -10.86
C GLU A 1029 24.43 -37.54 -12.14
N VAL A 1030 23.29 -38.24 -12.22
CA VAL A 1030 22.37 -38.18 -13.37
C VAL A 1030 21.89 -36.75 -13.65
N ARG A 1031 21.54 -35.98 -12.62
CA ARG A 1031 21.10 -34.58 -12.77
C ARG A 1031 22.23 -33.68 -13.30
N LEU A 1032 23.41 -33.81 -12.73
CA LEU A 1032 24.60 -33.03 -13.13
C LEU A 1032 25.09 -33.41 -14.53
N LEU A 1033 25.01 -34.69 -14.90
CA LEU A 1033 25.33 -35.18 -16.24
C LEU A 1033 24.31 -34.71 -17.28
N LYS A 1034 23.01 -34.70 -16.96
CA LYS A 1034 21.99 -34.06 -17.81
C LYS A 1034 22.32 -32.58 -18.07
N ALA A 1035 22.68 -31.82 -17.03
CA ALA A 1035 23.05 -30.41 -17.14
C ALA A 1035 24.34 -30.20 -17.96
N SER A 1036 25.39 -30.99 -17.68
CA SER A 1036 26.67 -30.93 -18.38
C SER A 1036 26.53 -31.26 -19.88
N LEU A 1037 25.74 -32.28 -20.23
CA LEU A 1037 25.44 -32.61 -21.63
C LEU A 1037 24.58 -31.54 -22.30
N ALA A 1038 23.61 -30.93 -21.60
CA ALA A 1038 22.83 -29.83 -22.16
C ALA A 1038 23.74 -28.64 -22.55
N ALA A 1039 24.77 -28.36 -21.75
CA ALA A 1039 25.76 -27.32 -22.06
C ALA A 1039 26.56 -27.61 -23.35
N THR A 1040 26.88 -28.88 -23.67
CA THR A 1040 27.54 -29.23 -24.95
C THR A 1040 26.61 -29.09 -26.17
N LYS A 1041 25.29 -28.92 -25.99
CA LYS A 1041 24.31 -28.79 -27.07
C LYS A 1041 23.97 -27.32 -27.35
N SER A 1042 23.69 -26.54 -26.31
CA SER A 1042 23.50 -25.10 -26.37
C SER A 1042 23.38 -24.53 -24.95
N LEU A 1043 24.18 -23.52 -24.61
CA LEU A 1043 24.09 -22.83 -23.32
C LEU A 1043 22.71 -22.18 -23.09
N MET A 1044 22.07 -21.65 -24.14
CA MET A 1044 20.74 -21.04 -24.06
C MET A 1044 19.65 -22.06 -23.70
N PHE A 1045 19.73 -23.29 -24.24
CA PHE A 1045 18.89 -24.41 -23.82
C PHE A 1045 19.23 -24.80 -22.38
N ALA A 1046 20.50 -25.07 -22.10
CA ALA A 1046 20.97 -25.57 -20.81
C ALA A 1046 20.55 -24.66 -19.63
N PHE A 1047 20.76 -23.34 -19.73
CA PHE A 1047 20.33 -22.39 -18.71
C PHE A 1047 18.81 -22.17 -18.63
N SER A 1048 18.02 -22.60 -19.64
CA SER A 1048 16.55 -22.58 -19.53
C SER A 1048 16.01 -23.74 -18.69
N VAL A 1049 16.67 -24.92 -18.74
CA VAL A 1049 16.22 -26.16 -18.09
C VAL A 1049 16.99 -26.55 -16.82
N ALA A 1050 18.24 -26.10 -16.67
CA ALA A 1050 19.18 -26.57 -15.64
C ALA A 1050 20.01 -25.46 -14.96
N HIS A 1051 19.51 -24.21 -14.93
CA HIS A 1051 20.27 -23.04 -14.45
C HIS A 1051 20.98 -23.27 -13.10
N LYS A 1052 20.25 -23.77 -12.09
CA LYS A 1052 20.80 -24.03 -10.75
C LYS A 1052 21.97 -25.01 -10.78
N ASP A 1053 21.84 -26.10 -11.53
CA ASP A 1053 22.85 -27.16 -11.58
C ASP A 1053 24.10 -26.71 -12.37
N LEU A 1054 23.94 -25.92 -13.44
CA LEU A 1054 25.05 -25.30 -14.17
C LEU A 1054 25.84 -24.31 -13.30
N CYS A 1055 25.14 -23.46 -12.55
CA CYS A 1055 25.76 -22.56 -11.58
C CYS A 1055 26.51 -23.34 -10.48
N ALA A 1056 25.96 -24.47 -10.02
CA ALA A 1056 26.64 -25.34 -9.06
C ALA A 1056 27.90 -26.03 -9.65
N ILE A 1057 27.88 -26.42 -10.94
CA ILE A 1057 29.06 -26.98 -11.62
C ILE A 1057 30.17 -25.92 -11.72
N LYS A 1058 29.85 -24.71 -12.20
CA LYS A 1058 30.84 -23.62 -12.33
C LYS A 1058 31.41 -23.19 -10.99
N ALA A 1059 30.55 -23.03 -9.97
CA ALA A 1059 30.97 -22.66 -8.63
C ALA A 1059 31.91 -23.72 -8.02
N ARG A 1060 31.64 -25.03 -8.23
CA ARG A 1060 32.54 -26.10 -7.75
C ARG A 1060 33.92 -26.03 -8.41
N ALA A 1061 34.01 -25.70 -9.70
CA ALA A 1061 35.29 -25.48 -10.38
C ALA A 1061 36.03 -24.23 -9.89
N ALA A 1062 35.29 -23.17 -9.51
CA ALA A 1062 35.83 -21.92 -8.99
C ALA A 1062 36.14 -21.93 -7.47
N GLY A 1063 35.94 -23.05 -6.75
CA GLY A 1063 36.22 -23.16 -5.31
C GLY A 1063 35.05 -22.80 -4.37
N SER A 1064 33.82 -23.25 -4.69
CA SER A 1064 32.60 -22.94 -3.92
C SER A 1064 32.64 -23.32 -2.43
N VAL A 1065 32.13 -22.41 -1.59
CA VAL A 1065 31.64 -22.71 -0.24
C VAL A 1065 30.12 -22.97 -0.28
N ALA A 1066 29.63 -23.91 0.52
CA ALA A 1066 28.21 -24.29 0.54
C ALA A 1066 27.35 -23.34 1.41
N PHE A 1067 26.27 -22.80 0.83
CA PHE A 1067 25.27 -21.98 1.52
C PHE A 1067 23.86 -22.46 1.25
N THR A 1068 22.94 -22.30 2.20
CA THR A 1068 21.51 -22.58 1.97
C THR A 1068 20.83 -21.40 1.25
N ASN A 1069 19.72 -21.65 0.56
CA ASN A 1069 18.92 -20.57 -0.04
C ASN A 1069 18.37 -19.59 1.02
N GLN A 1070 18.27 -19.97 2.30
CA GLN A 1070 17.88 -19.03 3.36
C GLN A 1070 18.94 -17.95 3.61
N PHE A 1071 20.23 -18.33 3.61
CA PHE A 1071 21.36 -17.37 3.68
C PHE A 1071 21.51 -16.58 2.38
N ALA A 1072 21.51 -17.24 1.22
CA ALA A 1072 21.72 -16.58 -0.08
C ALA A 1072 20.70 -15.48 -0.42
N GLN A 1073 19.53 -15.50 0.20
CA GLN A 1073 18.47 -14.50 0.05
C GLN A 1073 18.65 -13.25 0.93
N VAL A 1074 19.55 -13.27 1.93
CA VAL A 1074 19.84 -12.11 2.81
C VAL A 1074 21.27 -11.57 2.69
N MET A 1075 22.17 -12.28 2.00
CA MET A 1075 23.52 -11.76 1.73
C MET A 1075 23.48 -10.50 0.86
N SER A 1076 24.23 -9.48 1.29
CA SER A 1076 24.52 -8.25 0.54
C SER A 1076 25.95 -7.79 0.84
N ILE A 1077 26.53 -6.99 -0.04
CA ILE A 1077 27.86 -6.40 0.16
C ILE A 1077 27.68 -5.05 0.86
N SER A 1078 28.34 -4.81 2.00
CA SER A 1078 28.22 -3.53 2.71
C SER A 1078 28.90 -2.39 1.94
N ARG A 1079 28.46 -1.14 2.16
CA ARG A 1079 29.09 0.05 1.54
C ARG A 1079 30.58 0.13 1.89
N THR A 1080 30.95 -0.24 3.11
CA THR A 1080 32.33 -0.24 3.62
C THR A 1080 33.20 -1.28 2.91
N VAL A 1081 32.69 -2.51 2.71
CA VAL A 1081 33.42 -3.55 1.96
C VAL A 1081 33.65 -3.12 0.52
N ALA A 1082 32.63 -2.60 -0.17
CA ALA A 1082 32.77 -2.14 -1.55
C ALA A 1082 33.80 -1.00 -1.70
N ARG A 1083 33.83 -0.05 -0.75
CA ARG A 1083 34.87 1.00 -0.69
C ARG A 1083 36.27 0.44 -0.45
N SER A 1084 36.40 -0.68 0.27
CA SER A 1084 37.69 -1.34 0.49
C SER A 1084 38.18 -2.03 -0.79
N LEU A 1085 37.32 -2.80 -1.46
CA LEU A 1085 37.64 -3.46 -2.74
C LEU A 1085 38.08 -2.43 -3.78
N ALA A 1086 37.30 -1.36 -3.98
CA ALA A 1086 37.61 -0.28 -4.93
C ALA A 1086 38.91 0.50 -4.62
N ARG A 1087 39.50 0.36 -3.42
CA ARG A 1087 40.81 0.92 -3.07
C ARG A 1087 41.94 -0.06 -3.35
N VAL A 1088 41.74 -1.35 -3.09
CA VAL A 1088 42.73 -2.39 -3.44
C VAL A 1088 42.97 -2.41 -4.95
N THR A 1089 41.91 -2.28 -5.76
CA THR A 1089 42.00 -2.19 -7.23
C THR A 1089 42.78 -0.98 -7.72
N ALA A 1090 42.68 0.17 -7.04
CA ALA A 1090 43.46 1.35 -7.40
C ALA A 1090 44.96 1.13 -7.10
N ALA A 1091 45.28 0.63 -5.89
CA ALA A 1091 46.66 0.38 -5.49
C ALA A 1091 47.36 -0.70 -6.35
N SER A 1092 46.63 -1.68 -6.88
CA SER A 1092 47.20 -2.71 -7.77
C SER A 1092 47.60 -2.19 -9.16
N VAL A 1093 47.10 -1.02 -9.59
CA VAL A 1093 47.50 -0.40 -10.87
C VAL A 1093 48.87 0.26 -10.73
N ASP A 1094 49.08 1.07 -9.68
CA ASP A 1094 50.34 1.78 -9.45
C ASP A 1094 51.53 0.82 -9.28
N SER A 1095 51.32 -0.35 -8.66
CA SER A 1095 52.36 -1.39 -8.48
C SER A 1095 52.70 -2.21 -9.73
N CYS A 1096 52.00 -1.98 -10.85
CA CYS A 1096 52.27 -2.64 -12.14
C CYS A 1096 52.86 -1.69 -13.19
N VAL A 1097 53.13 -0.44 -12.81
CA VAL A 1097 53.69 0.62 -13.70
C VAL A 1097 55.08 1.10 -13.20
N SER A 1098 55.58 0.51 -12.11
CA SER A 1098 56.91 0.76 -11.51
C SER A 1098 57.95 -0.30 -11.88
#